data_AF-A0A7W3Z5V5-F1
#
_entry.id   AF-A0A7W3Z5V5-F1
#
_cell.length_a   1.000
_cell.length_b   1.000
_cell.length_c   1.000
_cell.angle_alpha   90.00
_cell.angle_beta   90.00
_cell.angle_gamma   90.00
#
_symmetry.space_group_name_H-M   'P 1'
#
loop_
_entity.id
_entity.type
_entity.pdbx_description
1 polymer ?
#
loop_
_entity_poly.entity_id
_entity_poly.type
_entity_poly.pdbx_seq_one_letter_code
_entity_poly.pdbx_strand_id
1 'polypeptide(L)'
;MSQSKTTRLDRVTLGTLLVTLGIIYGDIGTSPLYVMKAIMGRAVIREEVVLGAISCVFWTLTLQTTVKYVFLTLKADNNGEGGIFSLFTLVKKLKKPWLIVPAIIGGSALLADGIITPPISISSAVEGLKIYQPNLATIPIVIGILMGIFFIQQFGTRTIGKFFGPMMMIWFLMLGVLGFSHLIDNLSVLKALNPYYAFHLLSIHSEGYLVLGFVFLCTTGAEALYSDLGHCGIKNIRISWAFVKLMLVLSYFGQGALLIEYAGSTLMDLSPNSDQPANPFYLVMPDWFLPFGIGIATLAAVIASQALISGSFTLINEAIRLNLWPKIRVKFPTNIRGQLYIPSVNFLLFIGCVFVVLHFKESGNMEAAYGLAITLCMIMTTILLGYFMVLKRVPLILIILVELVYLTIEVSFFISNVQKFSHGGYVTVFIAGILAAVMTVNYLGKKIRRNYTDLVNIVDYQEILTDLSQDQSMPKYVTNLVYLTNAYSPSKVEYKAMFSIINRRPKRADNYWFVHVNVVDEPYKLAYKVVKYGAHQNILRVDFYLGFRNEQRINVLMKQVVTELMHQGEIDITTRYESLHKIDAIGDFEYILIEKELSYDNDLPMKEKIILDLYDFLKKISLSEEKAFGLDSSAVKVERFPLIINPVEDLPLKRLE
;
A
#
# COMPACT_ATOMS: atom_id res chain seq x y z
N MET A 1 -10.82 -31.69 0.18
CA MET A 1 -10.81 -31.56 -1.29
C MET A 1 -11.34 -30.18 -1.65
N SER A 2 -10.44 -29.24 -1.96
CA SER A 2 -10.79 -27.87 -2.36
C SER A 2 -10.57 -27.76 -3.86
N GLN A 3 -11.67 -27.74 -4.63
CA GLN A 3 -11.61 -27.37 -6.03
C GLN A 3 -11.21 -25.90 -6.12
N SER A 4 -9.94 -25.68 -6.47
CA SER A 4 -9.41 -24.40 -6.91
C SER A 4 -10.30 -23.88 -8.04
N LYS A 5 -11.13 -22.87 -7.74
CA LYS A 5 -11.75 -22.03 -8.76
C LYS A 5 -10.62 -21.28 -9.46
N THR A 6 -10.07 -21.86 -10.52
CA THR A 6 -9.16 -21.17 -11.44
C THR A 6 -9.86 -19.90 -11.93
N THR A 7 -9.47 -18.77 -11.37
CA THR A 7 -9.92 -17.44 -11.78
C THR A 7 -9.64 -17.24 -13.26
N ARG A 8 -10.59 -16.62 -13.99
CA ARG A 8 -10.51 -16.31 -15.43
C ARG A 8 -9.23 -15.56 -15.86
N LEU A 9 -8.48 -15.02 -14.89
CA LEU A 9 -7.22 -14.27 -15.03
C LEU A 9 -6.01 -15.14 -15.41
N ASP A 10 -6.03 -16.45 -15.15
CA ASP A 10 -4.89 -17.34 -15.46
C ASP A 10 -4.81 -17.77 -16.93
N ARG A 11 -5.87 -17.51 -17.71
CA ARG A 11 -5.88 -17.76 -19.16
C ARG A 11 -5.23 -16.58 -19.88
N VAL A 12 -4.08 -16.85 -20.48
CA VAL A 12 -3.37 -15.87 -21.32
C VAL A 12 -4.16 -15.63 -22.60
N THR A 13 -4.57 -14.40 -22.82
CA THR A 13 -5.22 -13.92 -24.04
C THR A 13 -4.63 -12.56 -24.43
N LEU A 14 -4.79 -12.14 -25.69
CA LEU A 14 -4.34 -10.80 -26.10
C LEU A 14 -4.96 -9.69 -25.24
N GLY A 15 -6.22 -9.85 -24.85
CA GLY A 15 -6.90 -8.91 -23.96
C GLY A 15 -6.28 -8.83 -22.56
N THR A 16 -5.94 -9.97 -21.95
CA THR A 16 -5.30 -9.97 -20.62
C THR A 16 -3.87 -9.44 -20.66
N LEU A 17 -3.14 -9.69 -21.76
CA LEU A 17 -1.82 -9.10 -21.98
C LEU A 17 -1.89 -7.58 -22.13
N LEU A 18 -2.85 -7.04 -22.89
CA LEU A 18 -3.07 -5.59 -22.99
C LEU A 18 -3.41 -4.95 -21.64
N VAL A 19 -4.28 -5.59 -20.86
CA VAL A 19 -4.60 -5.11 -19.50
C VAL A 19 -3.34 -5.10 -18.62
N THR A 20 -2.51 -6.13 -18.71
CA THR A 20 -1.23 -6.22 -17.99
C THR A 20 -0.28 -5.09 -18.42
N LEU A 21 -0.22 -4.77 -19.71
CA LEU A 21 0.56 -3.64 -20.24
C LEU A 21 0.15 -2.30 -19.62
N GLY A 22 -1.15 -2.05 -19.52
CA GLY A 22 -1.69 -0.81 -19.00
C GLY A 22 -1.54 -0.63 -17.49
N ILE A 23 -1.64 -1.71 -16.72
CA ILE A 23 -1.66 -1.64 -15.25
C ILE A 23 -0.24 -1.72 -14.67
N ILE A 24 0.62 -2.60 -15.19
CA ILE A 24 1.84 -3.00 -14.47
C ILE A 24 3.08 -2.25 -14.93
N TYR A 25 3.21 -1.97 -16.23
CA TYR A 25 4.48 -1.47 -16.77
C TYR A 25 4.49 0.03 -17.03
N GLY A 26 3.48 0.77 -16.57
CA GLY A 26 3.48 2.24 -16.69
C GLY A 26 4.73 2.85 -16.07
N ASP A 27 4.99 2.54 -14.80
CA ASP A 27 6.11 3.10 -14.02
C ASP A 27 7.47 2.80 -14.66
N ILE A 28 7.85 1.51 -14.71
CA ILE A 28 9.11 1.08 -15.33
C ILE A 28 9.22 1.46 -16.81
N GLY A 29 8.09 1.53 -17.52
CA GLY A 29 8.00 1.88 -18.93
C GLY A 29 8.32 3.34 -19.23
N THR A 30 8.17 4.23 -18.25
CA THR A 30 8.43 5.68 -18.41
C THR A 30 9.86 6.07 -18.03
N SER A 31 10.64 5.17 -17.42
CA SER A 31 12.03 5.41 -17.05
C SER A 31 12.97 5.86 -18.20
N PRO A 32 12.78 5.49 -19.49
CA PRO A 32 13.58 6.04 -20.59
C PRO A 32 13.49 7.56 -20.76
N LEU A 33 12.48 8.22 -20.18
CA LEU A 33 12.32 9.69 -20.22
C LEU A 33 13.42 10.44 -19.46
N TYR A 34 14.02 9.82 -18.43
CA TYR A 34 14.94 10.51 -17.52
C TYR A 34 16.23 9.75 -17.27
N VAL A 35 16.28 8.43 -17.39
CA VAL A 35 17.47 7.62 -17.03
C VAL A 35 18.75 8.05 -17.77
N MET A 36 18.72 8.15 -19.11
CA MET A 36 19.94 8.50 -19.86
C MET A 36 20.33 9.96 -19.68
N LYS A 37 19.35 10.86 -19.56
CA LYS A 37 19.57 12.27 -19.21
C LYS A 37 20.28 12.38 -17.86
N ALA A 38 19.82 11.62 -16.86
CA ALA A 38 20.37 11.58 -15.52
C ALA A 38 21.80 11.02 -15.48
N ILE A 39 22.06 9.94 -16.22
CA ILE A 39 23.39 9.31 -16.30
C ILE A 39 24.41 10.24 -16.95
N MET A 40 24.07 10.85 -18.09
CA MET A 40 25.00 11.70 -18.83
C MET A 40 25.17 13.08 -18.17
N GLY A 41 24.10 13.61 -17.58
CA GLY A 41 24.12 14.86 -16.82
C GLY A 41 24.73 16.01 -17.62
N ARG A 42 25.77 16.65 -17.05
CA ARG A 42 26.52 17.76 -17.66
C ARG A 42 27.92 17.33 -18.13
N ALA A 43 28.23 16.04 -18.06
CA ALA A 43 29.55 15.54 -18.42
C ALA A 43 29.73 15.53 -19.95
N VAL A 44 30.98 15.54 -20.39
CA VAL A 44 31.33 15.34 -21.81
C VAL A 44 30.91 13.94 -22.21
N ILE A 45 30.25 13.83 -23.36
CA ILE A 45 29.83 12.54 -23.89
C ILE A 45 31.06 11.76 -24.35
N ARG A 46 31.33 10.63 -23.69
CA ARG A 46 32.39 9.70 -24.04
C ARG A 46 31.79 8.34 -24.37
N GLU A 47 32.25 7.74 -25.46
CA GLU A 47 31.80 6.42 -25.91
C GLU A 47 31.94 5.36 -24.80
N GLU A 48 33.06 5.38 -24.07
CA GLU A 48 33.34 4.47 -22.95
C GLU A 48 32.28 4.55 -21.84
N VAL A 49 31.84 5.77 -21.50
CA VAL A 49 30.83 6.02 -20.47
C VAL A 49 29.45 5.60 -20.97
N VAL A 50 29.11 5.91 -22.23
CA VAL A 50 27.83 5.53 -22.85
C VAL A 50 27.70 4.01 -22.91
N LEU A 51 28.71 3.29 -23.42
CA LEU A 51 28.70 1.82 -23.50
C LEU A 51 28.63 1.17 -22.11
N GLY A 52 29.40 1.70 -21.15
CA GLY A 52 29.36 1.22 -19.77
C GLY A 52 28.01 1.44 -19.09
N ALA A 53 27.40 2.62 -19.28
CA ALA A 53 26.09 2.97 -18.76
C ALA A 53 24.98 2.05 -19.30
N ILE A 54 24.96 1.83 -20.62
CA ILE A 54 23.98 0.94 -21.27
C ILE A 54 24.17 -0.50 -20.81
N SER A 55 25.42 -0.95 -20.66
CA SER A 55 25.72 -2.27 -20.09
C SER A 55 25.17 -2.39 -18.67
N CYS A 56 25.38 -1.38 -17.82
CA CYS A 56 24.81 -1.33 -16.48
C CYS A 56 23.28 -1.38 -16.49
N VAL A 57 22.60 -0.60 -17.34
CA VAL A 57 21.14 -0.62 -17.49
C VAL A 57 20.63 -1.99 -17.94
N PHE A 58 21.24 -2.57 -18.97
CA PHE A 58 20.85 -3.89 -19.50
C PHE A 58 20.95 -5.00 -18.44
N TRP A 59 22.09 -5.05 -17.73
CA TRP A 59 22.32 -6.05 -16.69
C TRP A 59 21.47 -5.79 -15.44
N THR A 60 21.18 -4.54 -15.11
CA THR A 60 20.27 -4.22 -13.99
C THR A 60 18.84 -4.65 -14.31
N LEU A 61 18.29 -4.32 -15.48
CA LEU A 61 16.97 -4.81 -15.93
C LEU A 61 16.90 -6.34 -16.00
N THR A 62 18.01 -6.99 -16.32
CA THR A 62 18.11 -8.46 -16.36
C THR A 62 18.16 -9.06 -14.97
N LEU A 63 19.10 -8.66 -14.11
CA LEU A 63 19.30 -9.28 -12.80
C LEU A 63 18.21 -8.88 -11.80
N GLN A 64 17.92 -7.59 -11.68
CA GLN A 64 16.90 -7.08 -10.76
C GLN A 64 15.50 -7.36 -11.30
N THR A 65 15.07 -6.70 -12.37
CA THR A 65 13.66 -6.81 -12.76
C THR A 65 13.30 -8.21 -13.30
N THR A 66 14.12 -8.78 -14.18
CA THR A 66 13.80 -10.08 -14.80
C THR A 66 14.01 -11.24 -13.83
N VAL A 67 15.22 -11.42 -13.30
CA VAL A 67 15.53 -12.60 -12.48
C VAL A 67 14.95 -12.48 -11.08
N LYS A 68 15.21 -11.38 -10.35
CA LYS A 68 14.69 -11.21 -8.98
C LYS A 68 13.17 -11.09 -8.99
N TYR A 69 12.63 -10.02 -9.59
CA TYR A 69 11.21 -9.74 -9.44
C TYR A 69 10.32 -10.71 -10.22
N VAL A 70 10.52 -10.83 -11.54
CA VAL A 70 9.63 -11.61 -12.42
C VAL A 70 9.74 -13.13 -12.21
N PHE A 71 10.94 -13.66 -11.94
CA PHE A 71 11.13 -15.10 -11.76
C PHE A 71 11.15 -15.59 -10.31
N LEU A 72 11.74 -14.85 -9.37
CA LEU A 72 11.82 -15.26 -7.96
C LEU A 72 10.68 -14.68 -7.13
N THR A 73 10.56 -13.35 -7.05
CA THR A 73 9.63 -12.65 -6.14
C THR A 73 8.17 -12.91 -6.49
N LEU A 74 7.80 -12.98 -7.78
CA LEU A 74 6.43 -13.34 -8.19
C LEU A 74 5.97 -14.73 -7.71
N LYS A 75 6.88 -15.64 -7.31
CA LYS A 75 6.51 -16.93 -6.71
C LYS A 75 6.07 -16.80 -5.25
N ALA A 76 6.32 -15.66 -4.63
CA ALA A 76 5.93 -15.35 -3.26
C ALA A 76 4.54 -14.71 -3.20
N ASP A 77 3.57 -15.31 -3.88
CA ASP A 77 2.19 -14.84 -3.87
C ASP A 77 1.45 -15.27 -2.59
N ASN A 78 0.57 -14.41 -2.09
CA ASN A 78 -0.29 -14.66 -0.94
C ASN A 78 -1.75 -14.59 -1.38
N ASN A 79 -2.33 -15.74 -1.75
CA ASN A 79 -3.69 -15.84 -2.32
C ASN A 79 -3.88 -14.97 -3.57
N GLY A 80 -2.87 -14.92 -4.44
CA GLY A 80 -2.86 -14.11 -5.66
C GLY A 80 -2.38 -12.67 -5.47
N GLU A 81 -2.25 -12.15 -4.25
CA GLU A 81 -1.70 -10.81 -3.99
C GLU A 81 -0.17 -10.87 -3.84
N GLY A 82 0.52 -9.81 -4.25
CA GLY A 82 1.97 -9.65 -4.12
C GLY A 82 2.33 -8.34 -3.41
N GLY A 83 3.62 -7.99 -3.38
CA GLY A 83 4.11 -6.81 -2.66
C GLY A 83 4.71 -7.13 -1.30
N ILE A 84 5.29 -6.10 -0.66
CA ILE A 84 6.11 -6.29 0.55
C ILE A 84 5.29 -6.74 1.77
N PHE A 85 4.06 -6.24 1.95
CA PHE A 85 3.20 -6.64 3.06
C PHE A 85 2.57 -8.02 2.84
N SER A 86 2.25 -8.37 1.60
CA SER A 86 1.92 -9.75 1.22
C SER A 86 3.07 -10.72 1.49
N LEU A 87 4.31 -10.36 1.13
CA LEU A 87 5.52 -11.15 1.45
C LEU A 87 5.71 -11.30 2.96
N PHE A 88 5.60 -10.21 3.72
CA PHE A 88 5.65 -10.23 5.18
C PHE A 88 4.59 -11.14 5.79
N THR A 89 3.37 -11.14 5.23
CA THR A 89 2.26 -12.01 5.67
C THR A 89 2.58 -13.50 5.53
N LEU A 90 3.38 -13.87 4.52
CA LEU A 90 3.86 -15.24 4.35
C LEU A 90 4.93 -15.58 5.38
N VAL A 91 5.94 -14.72 5.54
CA VAL A 91 7.10 -15.01 6.39
C VAL A 91 6.85 -14.82 7.89
N LYS A 92 5.81 -14.06 8.30
CA LYS A 92 5.43 -13.93 9.72
C LYS A 92 5.09 -15.28 10.37
N LYS A 93 4.75 -16.31 9.56
CA LYS A 93 4.53 -17.69 10.03
C LYS A 93 5.77 -18.31 10.69
N LEU A 94 6.97 -17.80 10.39
CA LEU A 94 8.23 -18.19 11.04
C LEU A 94 8.35 -17.67 12.48
N LYS A 95 7.38 -16.88 12.97
CA LYS A 95 7.32 -16.33 14.34
C LYS A 95 8.56 -15.51 14.74
N LYS A 96 9.26 -14.92 13.76
CA LYS A 96 10.38 -14.00 13.99
C LYS A 96 9.85 -12.56 14.10
N PRO A 97 9.79 -11.95 15.30
CA PRO A 97 9.11 -10.66 15.50
C PRO A 97 9.81 -9.49 14.80
N TRP A 98 11.12 -9.58 14.57
CA TRP A 98 11.89 -8.50 13.95
C TRP A 98 11.59 -8.33 12.45
N LEU A 99 11.02 -9.33 11.77
CA LEU A 99 10.67 -9.25 10.33
C LEU A 99 9.64 -8.16 10.01
N ILE A 100 8.98 -7.60 11.03
CA ILE A 100 8.10 -6.45 10.85
C ILE A 100 8.87 -5.17 10.52
N VAL A 101 10.13 -5.06 10.96
CA VAL A 101 10.98 -3.90 10.70
C VAL A 101 11.23 -3.72 9.20
N PRO A 102 11.76 -4.73 8.46
CA PRO A 102 11.92 -4.58 7.02
C PRO A 102 10.58 -4.37 6.29
N ALA A 103 9.48 -4.97 6.78
CA ALA A 103 8.16 -4.74 6.20
C ALA A 103 7.68 -3.30 6.35
N ILE A 104 7.86 -2.68 7.53
CA ILE A 104 7.51 -1.27 7.76
C ILE A 104 8.39 -0.36 6.92
N ILE A 105 9.71 -0.58 6.91
CA ILE A 105 10.66 0.25 6.18
C ILE A 105 10.41 0.19 4.67
N GLY A 106 10.29 -1.01 4.10
CA GLY A 106 10.06 -1.12 2.66
C GLY A 106 8.65 -0.71 2.25
N GLY A 107 7.63 -0.97 3.10
CA GLY A 107 6.27 -0.49 2.85
C GLY A 107 6.17 1.03 2.89
N SER A 108 6.85 1.71 3.81
CA SER A 108 6.88 3.17 3.86
C SER A 108 7.69 3.78 2.72
N ALA A 109 8.80 3.14 2.33
CA ALA A 109 9.59 3.54 1.17
C ALA A 109 8.81 3.43 -0.15
N LEU A 110 8.05 2.35 -0.34
CA LEU A 110 7.19 2.17 -1.52
C LEU A 110 6.02 3.17 -1.56
N LEU A 111 5.48 3.57 -0.40
CA LEU A 111 4.50 4.66 -0.34
C LEU A 111 5.13 6.03 -0.63
N ALA A 112 6.38 6.26 -0.22
CA ALA A 112 7.11 7.49 -0.53
C ALA A 112 7.41 7.58 -2.04
N ASP A 113 7.75 6.46 -2.68
CA ASP A 113 7.83 6.34 -4.14
C ASP A 113 6.49 6.72 -4.80
N GLY A 114 5.37 6.24 -4.25
CA GLY A 114 4.00 6.66 -4.59
C GLY A 114 3.74 8.18 -4.61
N ILE A 115 4.53 8.96 -3.85
CA ILE A 115 4.43 10.42 -3.78
C ILE A 115 5.36 11.12 -4.80
N ILE A 116 6.47 10.49 -5.18
CA ILE A 116 7.52 11.14 -6.00
C ILE A 116 7.39 10.80 -7.49
N THR A 117 6.97 9.59 -7.83
CA THR A 117 6.89 9.13 -9.23
C THR A 117 5.92 9.95 -10.08
N PRO A 118 4.72 10.34 -9.61
CA PRO A 118 3.82 11.17 -10.43
C PRO A 118 4.42 12.54 -10.77
N PRO A 119 4.97 13.31 -9.81
CA PRO A 119 5.72 14.53 -10.10
C PRO A 119 6.84 14.36 -11.11
N ILE A 120 7.76 13.40 -10.92
CA ILE A 120 8.94 13.28 -11.80
C ILE A 120 8.53 12.85 -13.20
N SER A 121 7.67 11.84 -13.34
CA SER A 121 7.26 11.31 -14.65
C SER A 121 6.50 12.34 -15.47
N ILE A 122 5.53 13.04 -14.85
CA ILE A 122 4.74 14.07 -15.53
C ILE A 122 5.60 15.29 -15.84
N SER A 123 6.51 15.69 -14.95
CA SER A 123 7.43 16.80 -15.20
C SER A 123 8.38 16.48 -16.37
N SER A 124 8.99 15.29 -16.40
CA SER A 124 9.87 14.87 -17.50
C SER A 124 9.15 14.78 -18.84
N ALA A 125 7.88 14.38 -18.85
CA ALA A 125 7.06 14.37 -20.06
C ALA A 125 6.73 15.79 -20.55
N VAL A 126 6.27 16.66 -19.65
CA VAL A 126 5.84 18.04 -19.97
C VAL A 126 7.04 18.94 -20.31
N GLU A 127 8.21 18.70 -19.72
CA GLU A 127 9.45 19.43 -20.04
C GLU A 127 9.88 19.29 -21.51
N GLY A 128 9.42 18.26 -22.23
CA GLY A 128 9.62 18.16 -23.68
C GLY A 128 9.08 19.36 -24.45
N LEU A 129 8.05 20.05 -23.93
CA LEU A 129 7.50 21.27 -24.55
C LEU A 129 8.48 22.45 -24.52
N LYS A 130 9.48 22.45 -23.62
CA LYS A 130 10.49 23.51 -23.54
C LYS A 130 11.41 23.54 -24.77
N ILE A 131 11.43 22.48 -25.58
CA ILE A 131 12.15 22.44 -26.86
C ILE A 131 11.57 23.47 -27.83
N TYR A 132 10.24 23.65 -27.82
CA TYR A 132 9.53 24.63 -28.65
C TYR A 132 9.43 26.01 -27.99
N GLN A 133 9.16 26.03 -26.68
CA GLN A 133 8.98 27.26 -25.92
C GLN A 133 9.87 27.25 -24.67
N PRO A 134 11.11 27.76 -24.77
CA PRO A 134 12.08 27.82 -23.67
C PRO A 134 11.56 28.36 -22.35
N ASN A 135 10.76 29.43 -22.42
CA ASN A 135 10.26 30.18 -21.26
C ASN A 135 8.93 29.65 -20.72
N LEU A 136 8.49 28.44 -21.13
CA LEU A 136 7.22 27.88 -20.69
C LEU A 136 7.27 27.50 -19.19
N ALA A 137 6.34 28.05 -18.41
CA ALA A 137 6.15 27.64 -17.02
C ALA A 137 5.50 26.24 -16.97
N THR A 138 6.31 25.21 -16.72
CA THR A 138 5.85 23.81 -16.67
C THR A 138 5.08 23.48 -15.39
N ILE A 139 5.41 24.14 -14.26
CA ILE A 139 4.82 23.86 -12.94
C ILE A 139 3.28 23.90 -12.93
N PRO A 140 2.60 24.95 -13.45
CA PRO A 140 1.13 24.99 -13.46
C PRO A 140 0.51 23.88 -14.31
N ILE A 141 1.16 23.48 -15.41
CA ILE A 141 0.69 22.40 -16.29
C ILE A 141 0.76 21.07 -15.53
N VAL A 142 1.89 20.78 -14.89
CA VAL A 142 2.09 19.56 -14.09
C VAL A 142 1.07 19.47 -12.95
N ILE A 143 0.87 20.57 -12.21
CA ILE A 143 -0.13 20.60 -11.11
C ILE A 143 -1.55 20.42 -11.66
N GLY A 144 -1.88 21.02 -12.81
CA GLY A 144 -3.17 20.83 -13.47
C GLY A 144 -3.44 19.37 -13.86
N ILE A 145 -2.44 18.69 -14.42
CA ILE A 145 -2.51 17.26 -14.75
C ILE A 145 -2.68 16.42 -13.47
N LEU A 146 -1.87 16.67 -12.43
CA LEU A 146 -1.98 15.99 -11.14
C LEU A 146 -3.37 16.17 -10.53
N MET A 147 -3.92 17.39 -10.53
CA MET A 147 -5.26 17.67 -10.03
C MET A 147 -6.32 16.86 -10.77
N GLY A 148 -6.25 16.78 -12.10
CA GLY A 148 -7.14 15.94 -12.91
C GLY A 148 -7.02 14.45 -12.56
N ILE A 149 -5.78 13.95 -12.44
CA ILE A 149 -5.48 12.55 -12.06
C ILE A 149 -6.04 12.20 -10.68
N PHE A 150 -5.88 13.06 -9.68
CA PHE A 150 -6.34 12.81 -8.32
C PHE A 150 -7.86 13.00 -8.17
N PHE A 151 -8.46 13.89 -8.96
CA PHE A 151 -9.91 14.08 -9.01
C PHE A 151 -10.63 12.87 -9.61
N ILE A 152 -10.08 12.28 -10.67
CA ILE A 152 -10.74 11.16 -11.36
C ILE A 152 -10.74 9.86 -10.55
N GLN A 153 -9.85 9.71 -9.55
CA GLN A 153 -9.73 8.50 -8.72
C GLN A 153 -11.06 8.07 -8.07
N GLN A 154 -11.89 9.03 -7.66
CA GLN A 154 -13.13 8.74 -6.94
C GLN A 154 -14.18 7.98 -7.77
N PHE A 155 -14.12 8.08 -9.11
CA PHE A 155 -15.06 7.43 -10.02
C PHE A 155 -14.66 5.98 -10.36
N GLY A 156 -13.50 5.54 -9.88
CA GLY A 156 -12.96 4.21 -10.13
C GLY A 156 -12.30 4.07 -11.50
N THR A 157 -11.31 3.18 -11.60
CA THR A 157 -10.44 3.03 -12.78
C THR A 157 -10.99 2.10 -13.86
N ARG A 158 -12.20 1.52 -13.71
CA ARG A 158 -12.72 0.49 -14.63
C ARG A 158 -12.96 0.98 -16.06
N THR A 159 -13.51 2.18 -16.24
CA THR A 159 -13.77 2.71 -17.60
C THR A 159 -12.48 3.14 -18.27
N ILE A 160 -11.53 3.67 -17.49
CA ILE A 160 -10.26 4.22 -17.97
C ILE A 160 -9.24 3.11 -18.25
N GLY A 161 -9.20 2.07 -17.41
CA GLY A 161 -8.26 0.95 -17.52
C GLY A 161 -8.38 0.13 -18.81
N LYS A 162 -9.52 0.18 -19.51
CA LYS A 162 -9.66 -0.41 -20.85
C LYS A 162 -8.82 0.33 -21.90
N PHE A 163 -8.61 1.63 -21.73
CA PHE A 163 -7.82 2.46 -22.63
C PHE A 163 -6.32 2.43 -22.30
N PHE A 164 -5.94 2.09 -21.05
CA PHE A 164 -4.54 2.05 -20.64
C PHE A 164 -3.71 1.03 -21.42
N GLY A 165 -4.25 -0.17 -21.65
CA GLY A 165 -3.53 -1.22 -22.38
C GLY A 165 -3.13 -0.81 -23.80
N PRO A 166 -4.08 -0.39 -24.65
CA PRO A 166 -3.78 0.11 -26.00
C PRO A 166 -2.80 1.30 -26.01
N MET A 167 -2.95 2.27 -25.11
CA MET A 167 -2.05 3.43 -25.10
C MET A 167 -0.63 3.06 -24.65
N MET A 168 -0.48 2.16 -23.67
CA MET A 168 0.83 1.64 -23.29
C MET A 168 1.45 0.78 -24.40
N MET A 169 0.64 0.04 -25.17
CA MET A 169 1.14 -0.66 -26.36
C MET A 169 1.72 0.32 -27.39
N ILE A 170 1.01 1.42 -27.67
CA ILE A 170 1.49 2.48 -28.56
C ILE A 170 2.79 3.09 -28.03
N TRP A 171 2.85 3.38 -26.72
CA TRP A 171 4.07 3.87 -26.07
C TRP A 171 5.26 2.91 -26.25
N PHE A 172 5.09 1.63 -25.92
CA PHE A 172 6.19 0.66 -26.04
C PHE A 172 6.61 0.41 -27.48
N LEU A 173 5.67 0.38 -28.43
CA LEU A 173 6.01 0.28 -29.85
C LEU A 173 6.76 1.52 -30.34
N MET A 174 6.37 2.72 -29.90
CA MET A 174 7.09 3.96 -30.20
C MET A 174 8.53 3.90 -29.69
N LEU A 175 8.74 3.46 -28.44
CA LEU A 175 10.07 3.24 -27.86
C LEU A 175 10.92 2.28 -28.72
N GLY A 176 10.32 1.15 -29.10
CA GLY A 176 11.01 0.14 -29.90
C GLY A 176 11.37 0.61 -31.30
N VAL A 177 10.44 1.28 -32.00
CA VAL A 177 10.66 1.76 -33.38
C VAL A 177 11.72 2.87 -33.42
N LEU A 178 11.62 3.87 -32.55
CA LEU A 178 12.60 4.96 -32.48
C LEU A 178 13.97 4.45 -31.98
N GLY A 179 13.98 3.55 -31.00
CA GLY A 179 15.21 2.95 -30.51
C GLY A 179 15.90 2.10 -31.59
N PHE A 180 15.12 1.32 -32.34
CA PHE A 180 15.64 0.47 -33.40
C PHE A 180 16.15 1.26 -34.61
N SER A 181 15.51 2.38 -34.98
CA SER A 181 15.95 3.18 -36.12
C SER A 181 17.38 3.70 -35.93
N HIS A 182 17.68 4.25 -34.75
CA HIS A 182 19.03 4.76 -34.42
C HIS A 182 20.03 3.64 -34.10
N LEU A 183 19.56 2.48 -33.64
CA LEU A 183 20.43 1.32 -33.40
C LEU A 183 21.09 0.80 -34.69
N ILE A 184 20.39 0.92 -35.83
CA ILE A 184 20.94 0.50 -37.14
C ILE A 184 22.10 1.40 -37.56
N ASP A 185 22.06 2.68 -37.23
CA ASP A 185 23.08 3.66 -37.63
C ASP A 185 24.42 3.38 -36.93
N ASN A 186 24.39 2.92 -35.66
CA ASN A 186 25.60 2.58 -34.92
C ASN A 186 25.48 1.26 -34.14
N LEU A 187 25.82 0.16 -34.81
CA LEU A 187 25.83 -1.20 -34.23
C LEU A 187 26.90 -1.41 -33.14
N SER A 188 27.83 -0.46 -32.94
CA SER A 188 28.86 -0.58 -31.91
C SER A 188 28.28 -0.66 -30.49
N VAL A 189 27.09 -0.10 -30.27
CA VAL A 189 26.35 -0.14 -29.00
C VAL A 189 26.04 -1.56 -28.54
N LEU A 190 25.91 -2.52 -29.46
CA LEU A 190 25.65 -3.93 -29.12
C LEU A 190 26.77 -4.54 -28.25
N LYS A 191 27.97 -3.97 -28.27
CA LYS A 191 29.07 -4.35 -27.38
C LYS A 191 28.67 -4.24 -25.89
N ALA A 192 27.76 -3.32 -25.55
CA ALA A 192 27.25 -3.13 -24.19
C ALA A 192 26.48 -4.35 -23.63
N LEU A 193 26.13 -5.34 -24.45
CA LEU A 193 25.60 -6.62 -23.93
C LEU A 193 26.65 -7.39 -23.12
N ASN A 194 27.94 -7.18 -23.39
CA ASN A 194 29.02 -7.79 -22.63
C ASN A 194 29.18 -7.06 -21.28
N PRO A 195 29.02 -7.77 -20.13
CA PRO A 195 29.13 -7.16 -18.80
C PRO A 195 30.51 -6.54 -18.53
N TYR A 196 31.53 -6.89 -19.32
CA TYR A 196 32.85 -6.25 -19.28
C TYR A 196 32.75 -4.72 -19.31
N TYR A 197 31.87 -4.13 -20.14
CA TYR A 197 31.75 -2.67 -20.24
C TYR A 197 31.22 -2.02 -18.96
N ALA A 198 30.29 -2.70 -18.27
CA ALA A 198 29.84 -2.27 -16.95
C ALA A 198 31.00 -2.31 -15.94
N PHE A 199 31.71 -3.44 -15.83
CA PHE A 199 32.84 -3.57 -14.90
C PHE A 199 33.97 -2.58 -15.21
N HIS A 200 34.29 -2.39 -16.49
CA HIS A 200 35.31 -1.45 -16.96
C HIS A 200 34.98 -0.02 -16.52
N LEU A 201 33.75 0.43 -16.76
CA LEU A 201 33.28 1.76 -16.32
C LEU A 201 33.40 1.95 -14.80
N LEU A 202 33.03 0.92 -14.02
CA LEU A 202 33.10 0.97 -12.55
C LEU A 202 34.53 0.93 -12.00
N SER A 203 35.48 0.36 -12.76
CA SER A 203 36.87 0.19 -12.32
C SER A 203 37.78 1.38 -12.65
N ILE A 204 37.49 2.11 -13.73
CA ILE A 204 38.43 3.08 -14.31
C ILE A 204 38.04 4.52 -14.01
N HIS A 205 36.74 4.82 -13.97
CA HIS A 205 36.26 6.18 -13.70
C HIS A 205 35.77 6.28 -12.26
N SER A 206 36.31 7.23 -11.49
CA SER A 206 35.76 7.62 -10.18
C SER A 206 34.28 8.04 -10.31
N GLU A 207 33.89 8.53 -11.49
CA GLU A 207 32.51 8.85 -11.87
C GLU A 207 31.62 7.63 -12.11
N GLY A 208 32.18 6.43 -12.32
CA GLY A 208 31.40 5.19 -12.50
C GLY A 208 30.51 4.87 -11.29
N TYR A 209 30.96 5.25 -10.09
CA TYR A 209 30.14 5.17 -8.88
C TYR A 209 28.96 6.15 -8.88
N LEU A 210 29.09 7.33 -9.50
CA LEU A 210 27.97 8.29 -9.64
C LEU A 210 26.94 7.79 -10.67
N VAL A 211 27.42 7.15 -11.74
CA VAL A 211 26.57 6.53 -12.78
C VAL A 211 25.68 5.44 -12.20
N LEU A 212 26.18 4.59 -11.31
CA LEU A 212 25.36 3.58 -10.60
C LEU A 212 24.15 4.19 -9.89
N GLY A 213 24.32 5.39 -9.34
CA GLY A 213 23.27 6.13 -8.64
C GLY A 213 22.23 6.75 -9.57
N PHE A 214 22.35 6.59 -10.89
CA PHE A 214 21.31 6.92 -11.86
C PHE A 214 20.86 5.68 -12.64
N VAL A 215 21.72 4.67 -12.83
CA VAL A 215 21.35 3.40 -13.47
C VAL A 215 20.18 2.74 -12.75
N PHE A 216 20.12 2.77 -11.42
CA PHE A 216 19.04 2.11 -10.67
C PHE A 216 17.63 2.62 -11.10
N LEU A 217 17.54 3.86 -11.60
CA LEU A 217 16.31 4.48 -12.09
C LEU A 217 15.65 3.68 -13.23
N CYS A 218 16.38 2.83 -13.95
CA CYS A 218 15.78 1.97 -14.97
C CYS A 218 14.94 0.82 -14.38
N THR A 219 15.08 0.54 -13.08
CA THR A 219 14.36 -0.55 -12.40
C THR A 219 13.24 -0.09 -11.50
N THR A 220 12.99 1.22 -11.44
CA THR A 220 11.88 1.77 -10.67
C THR A 220 10.57 1.26 -11.26
N GLY A 221 9.67 0.77 -10.41
CA GLY A 221 8.46 0.06 -10.82
C GLY A 221 8.55 -1.47 -10.82
N ALA A 222 9.72 -2.06 -10.53
CA ALA A 222 9.80 -3.51 -10.29
C ALA A 222 9.01 -3.94 -9.04
N GLU A 223 8.99 -3.10 -8.00
CA GLU A 223 8.18 -3.30 -6.79
C GLU A 223 6.69 -3.09 -7.03
N ALA A 224 6.33 -2.12 -7.89
CA ALA A 224 4.96 -1.90 -8.32
C ALA A 224 4.43 -3.15 -9.06
N LEU A 225 5.25 -3.72 -9.97
CA LEU A 225 4.95 -4.98 -10.64
C LEU A 225 4.67 -6.13 -9.67
N TYR A 226 5.44 -6.21 -8.58
CA TYR A 226 5.20 -7.23 -7.57
C TYR A 226 3.93 -6.95 -6.76
N SER A 227 3.67 -5.69 -6.42
CA SER A 227 2.50 -5.29 -5.62
C SER A 227 1.18 -5.45 -6.37
N ASP A 228 1.17 -5.24 -7.69
CA ASP A 228 -0.02 -5.35 -8.54
C ASP A 228 -0.26 -6.77 -9.12
N LEU A 229 0.40 -7.78 -8.57
CA LEU A 229 0.26 -9.18 -9.00
C LEU A 229 -1.20 -9.65 -9.01
N GLY A 230 -2.00 -9.23 -8.02
CA GLY A 230 -3.41 -9.63 -7.85
C GLY A 230 -4.33 -9.24 -9.01
N HIS A 231 -3.92 -8.27 -9.83
CA HIS A 231 -4.71 -7.76 -10.95
C HIS A 231 -4.53 -8.55 -12.24
N CYS A 232 -3.31 -9.04 -12.50
CA CYS A 232 -2.94 -9.56 -13.82
C CYS A 232 -2.51 -11.03 -13.80
N GLY A 233 -2.04 -11.54 -12.67
CA GLY A 233 -1.56 -12.92 -12.53
C GLY A 233 -0.17 -13.16 -13.14
N ILE A 234 0.53 -14.17 -12.61
CA ILE A 234 1.96 -14.41 -12.86
C ILE A 234 2.26 -14.67 -14.35
N LYS A 235 1.42 -15.46 -15.03
CA LYS A 235 1.66 -15.88 -16.43
C LYS A 235 1.60 -14.71 -17.40
N ASN A 236 0.60 -13.83 -17.25
CA ASN A 236 0.47 -12.66 -18.10
C ASN A 236 1.72 -11.77 -17.94
N ILE A 237 2.13 -11.49 -16.69
CA ILE A 237 3.31 -10.68 -16.38
C ILE A 237 4.59 -11.24 -17.02
N ARG A 238 4.82 -12.56 -16.97
CA ARG A 238 6.04 -13.14 -17.56
C ARG A 238 6.11 -12.95 -19.08
N ILE A 239 4.99 -13.09 -19.78
CA ILE A 239 4.94 -12.98 -21.24
C ILE A 239 5.03 -11.51 -21.66
N SER A 240 4.23 -10.63 -21.06
CA SER A 240 4.27 -9.20 -21.39
C SER A 240 5.61 -8.56 -21.00
N TRP A 241 6.27 -9.04 -19.95
CA TRP A 241 7.60 -8.54 -19.57
C TRP A 241 8.65 -8.78 -20.67
N ALA A 242 8.61 -9.90 -21.38
CA ALA A 242 9.55 -10.16 -22.47
C ALA A 242 9.42 -9.09 -23.59
N PHE A 243 8.20 -8.73 -23.94
CA PHE A 243 7.92 -7.65 -24.89
C PHE A 243 8.38 -6.29 -24.36
N VAL A 244 7.99 -5.93 -23.13
CA VAL A 244 8.35 -4.64 -22.50
C VAL A 244 9.85 -4.49 -22.39
N LYS A 245 10.55 -5.52 -21.90
CA LYS A 245 12.01 -5.53 -21.78
C LYS A 245 12.67 -5.30 -23.14
N LEU A 246 12.20 -5.96 -24.19
CA LEU A 246 12.75 -5.77 -25.54
C LEU A 246 12.62 -4.32 -26.00
N MET A 247 11.45 -3.71 -25.84
CA MET A 247 11.21 -2.32 -26.23
C MET A 247 12.05 -1.33 -25.41
N LEU A 248 12.20 -1.56 -24.10
CA LEU A 248 13.06 -0.75 -23.22
C LEU A 248 14.53 -0.85 -23.63
N VAL A 249 15.03 -2.07 -23.87
CA VAL A 249 16.41 -2.30 -24.30
C VAL A 249 16.66 -1.60 -25.64
N LEU A 250 15.76 -1.73 -26.61
CA LEU A 250 15.86 -1.02 -27.90
C LEU A 250 15.91 0.49 -27.71
N SER A 251 15.07 1.06 -26.84
CA SER A 251 15.09 2.49 -26.54
C SER A 251 16.43 2.95 -25.96
N TYR A 252 16.97 2.25 -24.95
CA TYR A 252 18.25 2.61 -24.34
C TYR A 252 19.41 2.48 -25.32
N PHE A 253 19.40 1.43 -26.15
CA PHE A 253 20.44 1.20 -27.15
C PHE A 253 20.39 2.26 -28.26
N GLY A 254 19.20 2.64 -28.72
CA GLY A 254 19.04 3.73 -29.70
C GLY A 254 19.48 5.09 -29.16
N GLN A 255 19.11 5.43 -27.91
CA GLN A 255 19.63 6.63 -27.25
C GLN A 255 21.16 6.60 -27.12
N GLY A 256 21.72 5.43 -26.84
CA GLY A 256 23.16 5.19 -26.82
C GLY A 256 23.84 5.44 -28.16
N ALA A 257 23.27 4.89 -29.24
CA ALA A 257 23.80 5.00 -30.59
C ALA A 257 23.92 6.47 -31.01
N LEU A 258 22.85 7.23 -30.78
CA LEU A 258 22.81 8.66 -31.03
C LEU A 258 23.87 9.42 -30.22
N LEU A 259 24.01 9.12 -28.92
CA LEU A 259 24.98 9.81 -28.06
C LEU A 259 26.44 9.56 -28.49
N ILE A 260 26.75 8.38 -29.03
CA ILE A 260 28.11 8.08 -29.51
C ILE A 260 28.46 8.94 -30.73
N GLU A 261 27.50 9.29 -31.59
CA GLU A 261 27.74 10.18 -32.74
C GLU A 261 28.11 11.61 -32.30
N TYR A 262 27.59 12.04 -31.15
CA TYR A 262 27.89 13.32 -30.53
C TYR A 262 29.06 13.26 -29.53
N ALA A 263 29.89 12.21 -29.57
CA ALA A 263 31.05 12.08 -28.68
C ALA A 263 31.97 13.31 -28.78
N GLY A 264 32.37 13.83 -27.62
CA GLY A 264 33.17 15.06 -27.50
C GLY A 264 32.37 16.35 -27.27
N SER A 265 31.04 16.32 -27.44
CA SER A 265 30.14 17.41 -27.02
C SER A 265 29.52 17.16 -25.64
N THR A 266 28.85 18.16 -25.07
CA THR A 266 28.04 18.01 -23.85
C THR A 266 26.55 18.05 -24.18
N LEU A 267 25.70 17.49 -23.31
CA LEU A 267 24.25 17.65 -23.44
C LEU A 267 23.77 19.10 -23.34
N MET A 268 24.60 20.01 -22.81
CA MET A 268 24.30 21.45 -22.81
C MET A 268 24.46 22.04 -24.21
N ASP A 269 25.46 21.59 -24.98
CA ASP A 269 25.71 22.08 -26.35
C ASP A 269 24.60 21.65 -27.32
N LEU A 270 23.99 20.50 -27.05
CA LEU A 270 22.88 19.95 -27.84
C LEU A 270 21.52 20.51 -27.39
N SER A 271 21.50 21.35 -26.35
CA SER A 271 20.26 21.89 -25.81
C SER A 271 19.81 23.13 -26.58
N PRO A 272 18.52 23.25 -26.91
CA PRO A 272 17.97 24.52 -27.39
C PRO A 272 18.00 25.62 -26.30
N ASN A 273 18.22 25.27 -25.03
CA ASN A 273 18.25 26.19 -23.89
C ASN A 273 19.59 26.12 -23.15
N SER A 274 20.26 27.26 -22.99
CA SER A 274 21.57 27.35 -22.33
C SER A 274 21.59 26.94 -20.85
N ASP A 275 20.44 26.90 -20.19
CA ASP A 275 20.34 26.64 -18.74
C ASP A 275 20.09 25.17 -18.38
N GLN A 276 19.68 24.32 -19.34
CA GLN A 276 19.29 22.93 -19.06
C GLN A 276 19.87 21.95 -20.08
N PRO A 277 20.32 20.76 -19.66
CA PRO A 277 20.84 19.76 -20.59
C PRO A 277 19.70 19.19 -21.46
N ALA A 278 20.01 18.97 -22.73
CA ALA A 278 19.13 18.30 -23.66
C ALA A 278 18.72 16.91 -23.13
N ASN A 279 17.51 16.49 -23.44
CA ASN A 279 17.04 15.16 -23.07
C ASN A 279 17.30 14.18 -24.24
N PRO A 280 18.18 13.17 -24.09
CA PRO A 280 18.45 12.18 -25.13
C PRO A 280 17.19 11.50 -25.66
N PHE A 281 16.16 11.34 -24.83
CA PHE A 281 14.90 10.76 -25.24
C PHE A 281 14.19 11.55 -26.36
N TYR A 282 14.18 12.88 -26.26
CA TYR A 282 13.55 13.73 -27.27
C TYR A 282 14.47 13.98 -28.46
N LEU A 283 15.80 13.93 -28.28
CA LEU A 283 16.77 14.06 -29.37
C LEU A 283 16.69 12.91 -30.39
N VAL A 284 16.29 11.71 -29.95
CA VAL A 284 16.07 10.55 -30.84
C VAL A 284 14.87 10.76 -31.77
N MET A 285 13.95 11.67 -31.43
CA MET A 285 12.72 11.88 -32.20
C MET A 285 12.95 12.84 -33.39
N PRO A 286 12.45 12.51 -34.59
CA PRO A 286 12.40 13.47 -35.70
C PRO A 286 11.53 14.69 -35.37
N ASP A 287 11.92 15.88 -35.87
CA ASP A 287 11.23 17.16 -35.57
C ASP A 287 9.72 17.11 -35.84
N TRP A 288 9.29 16.50 -36.95
CA TRP A 288 7.88 16.39 -37.33
C TRP A 288 7.06 15.52 -36.36
N PHE A 289 7.70 14.56 -35.70
CA PHE A 289 7.06 13.60 -34.81
C PHE A 289 7.09 14.05 -33.34
N LEU A 290 8.05 14.90 -32.98
CA LEU A 290 8.27 15.39 -31.63
C LEU A 290 6.99 15.86 -30.88
N PRO A 291 6.05 16.65 -31.46
CA PRO A 291 4.86 17.08 -30.70
C PRO A 291 3.92 15.92 -30.39
N PHE A 292 3.82 14.94 -31.30
CA PHE A 292 3.06 13.71 -31.06
C PHE A 292 3.74 12.82 -30.02
N GLY A 293 5.07 12.72 -30.08
CA GLY A 293 5.90 12.01 -29.10
C GLY A 293 5.73 12.57 -27.69
N ILE A 294 5.72 13.90 -27.52
CA ILE A 294 5.47 14.55 -26.22
C ILE A 294 4.05 14.25 -25.71
N GLY A 295 3.05 14.26 -26.59
CA GLY A 295 1.68 13.89 -26.23
C GLY A 295 1.57 12.43 -25.74
N ILE A 296 2.20 11.51 -26.46
CA ILE A 296 2.25 10.07 -26.10
C ILE A 296 3.02 9.88 -24.78
N ALA A 297 4.15 10.56 -24.59
CA ALA A 297 4.92 10.54 -23.34
C ALA A 297 4.13 11.06 -22.14
N THR A 298 3.41 12.17 -22.32
CA THR A 298 2.57 12.76 -21.26
C THR A 298 1.46 11.78 -20.88
N LEU A 299 0.83 11.13 -21.86
CA LEU A 299 -0.19 10.14 -21.56
C LEU A 299 0.37 8.88 -20.88
N ALA A 300 1.55 8.40 -21.28
CA ALA A 300 2.23 7.30 -20.62
C ALA A 300 2.57 7.66 -19.15
N ALA A 301 3.08 8.87 -18.90
CA ALA A 301 3.35 9.37 -17.55
C ALA A 301 2.08 9.49 -16.69
N VAL A 302 0.96 9.91 -17.29
CA VAL A 302 -0.36 9.93 -16.62
C VAL A 302 -0.79 8.51 -16.25
N ILE A 303 -0.65 7.53 -17.15
CA ILE A 303 -1.01 6.13 -16.89
C ILE A 303 -0.10 5.51 -15.81
N ALA A 304 1.21 5.78 -15.86
CA ALA A 304 2.18 5.35 -14.85
C ALA A 304 1.81 5.86 -13.46
N SER A 305 1.51 7.16 -13.37
CA SER A 305 1.06 7.82 -12.14
C SER A 305 -0.22 7.19 -11.58
N GLN A 306 -1.19 6.90 -12.45
CA GLN A 306 -2.46 6.28 -12.08
C GLN A 306 -2.29 4.88 -11.48
N ALA A 307 -1.44 4.05 -12.10
CA ALA A 307 -1.13 2.71 -11.61
C ALA A 307 -0.53 2.76 -10.19
N LEU A 308 0.45 3.64 -9.97
CA LEU A 308 1.12 3.76 -8.67
C LEU A 308 0.21 4.32 -7.56
N ILE A 309 -0.66 5.28 -7.89
CA ILE A 309 -1.68 5.79 -6.95
C ILE A 309 -2.63 4.66 -6.53
N SER A 310 -3.09 3.85 -7.48
CA SER A 310 -3.93 2.68 -7.21
C SER A 310 -3.20 1.65 -6.34
N GLY A 311 -1.93 1.34 -6.67
CA GLY A 311 -1.07 0.44 -5.90
C GLY A 311 -0.86 0.91 -4.46
N SER A 312 -0.75 2.23 -4.25
CA SER A 312 -0.65 2.84 -2.91
C SER A 312 -1.91 2.59 -2.06
N PHE A 313 -3.11 2.60 -2.65
CA PHE A 313 -4.34 2.24 -1.93
C PHE A 313 -4.35 0.77 -1.52
N THR A 314 -3.88 -0.12 -2.39
CA THR A 314 -3.72 -1.56 -2.09
C THR A 314 -2.74 -1.75 -0.93
N LEU A 315 -1.58 -1.10 -0.99
CA LEU A 315 -0.53 -1.20 0.02
C LEU A 315 -1.01 -0.69 1.40
N ILE A 316 -1.73 0.44 1.45
CA ILE A 316 -2.34 0.93 2.70
C ILE A 316 -3.40 -0.04 3.22
N ASN A 317 -4.24 -0.60 2.34
CA ASN A 317 -5.26 -1.57 2.75
C ASN A 317 -4.64 -2.85 3.33
N GLU A 318 -3.52 -3.33 2.78
CA GLU A 318 -2.73 -4.41 3.37
C GLU A 318 -2.14 -4.02 4.73
N ALA A 319 -1.60 -2.80 4.85
CA ALA A 319 -1.10 -2.27 6.12
C ALA A 319 -2.19 -2.18 7.20
N ILE A 320 -3.43 -1.82 6.85
CA ILE A 320 -4.58 -1.84 7.78
C ILE A 320 -4.83 -3.27 8.28
N ARG A 321 -4.86 -4.26 7.38
CA ARG A 321 -5.05 -5.69 7.72
C ARG A 321 -3.94 -6.23 8.62
N LEU A 322 -2.72 -5.74 8.46
CA LEU A 322 -1.57 -6.06 9.30
C LEU A 322 -1.51 -5.29 10.62
N ASN A 323 -2.51 -4.45 10.92
CA ASN A 323 -2.50 -3.54 12.06
C ASN A 323 -1.33 -2.55 12.07
N LEU A 324 -0.72 -2.28 10.91
CA LEU A 324 0.32 -1.27 10.73
C LEU A 324 -0.29 0.11 10.49
N TRP A 325 -1.46 0.23 9.85
CA TRP A 325 -2.11 1.53 9.60
C TRP A 325 -3.36 1.75 10.48
N PRO A 326 -3.73 2.99 10.86
CA PRO A 326 -5.01 3.28 11.51
C PRO A 326 -6.20 2.89 10.62
N LYS A 327 -7.35 2.56 11.23
CA LYS A 327 -8.56 2.22 10.48
C LYS A 327 -9.05 3.47 9.74
N ILE A 328 -9.21 3.38 8.42
CA ILE A 328 -9.70 4.47 7.58
C ILE A 328 -10.81 3.96 6.66
N ARG A 329 -11.64 4.89 6.15
CA ARG A 329 -12.74 4.54 5.26
C ARG A 329 -12.22 4.07 3.90
N VAL A 330 -12.46 2.80 3.59
CA VAL A 330 -12.17 2.20 2.28
C VAL A 330 -13.47 2.11 1.49
N LYS A 331 -13.50 2.69 0.29
CA LYS A 331 -14.61 2.56 -0.66
C LYS A 331 -14.21 1.59 -1.77
N PHE A 332 -15.18 0.84 -2.27
CA PHE A 332 -15.00 -0.06 -3.42
C PHE A 332 -15.86 0.46 -4.58
N PRO A 333 -15.30 1.26 -5.50
CA PRO A 333 -16.08 1.87 -6.58
C PRO A 333 -16.65 0.84 -7.57
N THR A 334 -16.05 -0.35 -7.65
CA THR A 334 -16.43 -1.35 -8.67
C THR A 334 -16.53 -2.78 -8.14
N ASN A 335 -17.16 -3.62 -8.95
CA ASN A 335 -17.40 -5.03 -8.65
C ASN A 335 -16.19 -5.94 -8.93
N ILE A 336 -15.00 -5.41 -9.24
CA ILE A 336 -13.76 -6.18 -9.49
C ILE A 336 -12.80 -6.09 -8.29
N ARG A 337 -12.22 -7.23 -7.87
CA ARG A 337 -11.31 -7.30 -6.71
C ARG A 337 -10.06 -6.44 -7.03
N GLY A 338 -9.61 -5.63 -6.07
CA GLY A 338 -8.41 -4.80 -6.18
C GLY A 338 -8.63 -3.32 -6.57
N GLN A 339 -9.81 -2.89 -6.99
CA GLN A 339 -10.07 -1.45 -7.18
C GLN A 339 -10.53 -0.82 -5.85
N LEU A 340 -9.57 -0.27 -5.13
CA LEU A 340 -9.74 0.40 -3.84
C LEU A 340 -9.73 1.91 -4.05
N TYR A 341 -10.61 2.64 -3.36
CA TYR A 341 -10.51 4.09 -3.26
C TYR A 341 -10.52 4.50 -1.80
N ILE A 342 -9.45 5.18 -1.38
CA ILE A 342 -9.26 5.64 0.00
C ILE A 342 -9.11 7.17 -0.03
N PRO A 343 -10.19 7.93 0.27
CA PRO A 343 -10.20 9.39 0.11
C PRO A 343 -9.09 10.11 0.87
N SER A 344 -8.79 9.69 2.10
CA SER A 344 -7.76 10.33 2.93
C SER A 344 -6.36 10.11 2.36
N VAL A 345 -6.07 8.91 1.87
CA VAL A 345 -4.78 8.59 1.23
C VAL A 345 -4.66 9.32 -0.10
N ASN A 346 -5.74 9.39 -0.90
CA ASN A 346 -5.77 10.13 -2.16
C ASN A 346 -5.37 11.60 -1.95
N PHE A 347 -5.96 12.23 -0.93
CA PHE A 347 -5.66 13.62 -0.58
C PHE A 347 -4.22 13.79 -0.05
N LEU A 348 -3.74 12.87 0.79
CA LEU A 348 -2.36 12.87 1.29
C LEU A 348 -1.35 12.76 0.15
N LEU A 349 -1.55 11.81 -0.77
CA LEU A 349 -0.70 11.62 -1.95
C LEU A 349 -0.74 12.86 -2.86
N PHE A 350 -1.91 13.46 -3.08
CA PHE A 350 -2.04 14.69 -3.88
C PHE A 350 -1.22 15.85 -3.29
N ILE A 351 -1.38 16.12 -1.98
CA ILE A 351 -0.59 17.17 -1.31
C ILE A 351 0.90 16.87 -1.40
N GLY A 352 1.30 15.61 -1.17
CA GLY A 352 2.69 15.17 -1.31
C GLY A 352 3.23 15.45 -2.71
N CYS A 353 2.49 15.08 -3.76
CA CYS A 353 2.89 15.31 -5.15
C CYS A 353 3.05 16.80 -5.45
N VAL A 354 2.08 17.64 -5.04
CA VAL A 354 2.14 19.09 -5.23
C VAL A 354 3.33 19.70 -4.47
N PHE A 355 3.58 19.27 -3.24
CA PHE A 355 4.75 19.70 -2.46
C PHE A 355 6.06 19.39 -3.19
N VAL A 356 6.21 18.18 -3.72
CA VAL A 356 7.40 17.75 -4.48
C VAL A 356 7.60 18.61 -5.73
N VAL A 357 6.53 18.86 -6.51
CA VAL A 357 6.60 19.71 -7.71
C VAL A 357 7.04 21.13 -7.34
N LEU A 358 6.46 21.72 -6.29
CA LEU A 358 6.79 23.09 -5.87
C LEU A 358 8.20 23.20 -5.26
N HIS A 359 8.66 22.18 -4.56
CA HIS A 359 9.98 22.16 -3.94
C HIS A 359 11.10 22.01 -4.98
N PHE A 360 11.00 21.03 -5.88
CA PHE A 360 12.08 20.70 -6.82
C PHE A 360 11.99 21.47 -8.15
N LYS A 361 10.78 21.88 -8.56
CA LYS A 361 10.45 22.66 -9.78
C LYS A 361 10.75 21.98 -11.12
N GLU A 362 11.84 21.23 -11.21
CA GLU A 362 12.36 20.59 -12.42
C GLU A 362 12.64 19.11 -12.17
N SER A 363 12.48 18.28 -13.20
CA SER A 363 12.66 16.84 -13.13
C SER A 363 14.09 16.44 -12.74
N GLY A 364 15.10 17.14 -13.25
CA GLY A 364 16.51 16.85 -12.94
C GLY A 364 16.85 17.00 -11.46
N ASN A 365 16.19 17.93 -10.75
CA ASN A 365 16.37 18.08 -9.31
C ASN A 365 15.66 16.94 -8.52
N MET A 366 14.60 16.37 -9.08
CA MET A 366 13.88 15.23 -8.48
C MET A 366 14.64 13.91 -8.63
N GLU A 367 15.45 13.75 -9.68
CA GLU A 367 16.26 12.53 -9.93
C GLU A 367 17.19 12.20 -8.74
N ALA A 368 17.82 13.22 -8.16
CA ALA A 368 18.67 13.07 -6.98
C ALA A 368 17.90 12.66 -5.72
N ALA A 369 16.62 13.03 -5.63
CA ALA A 369 15.75 12.73 -4.49
C ALA A 369 15.19 11.31 -4.53
N TYR A 370 14.89 10.82 -5.72
CA TYR A 370 14.06 9.64 -5.95
C TYR A 370 14.69 8.32 -5.48
N GLY A 371 16.01 8.15 -5.65
CA GLY A 371 16.62 6.82 -5.53
C GLY A 371 16.80 6.22 -4.16
N LEU A 372 16.87 7.06 -3.13
CA LEU A 372 17.29 6.59 -1.82
C LEU A 372 16.21 5.76 -1.10
N ALA A 373 14.93 6.16 -1.21
CA ALA A 373 13.83 5.41 -0.60
C ALA A 373 13.62 4.05 -1.32
N ILE A 374 13.63 4.03 -2.65
CA ILE A 374 13.35 2.81 -3.42
C ILE A 374 14.44 1.76 -3.21
N THR A 375 15.72 2.16 -3.22
CA THR A 375 16.82 1.22 -2.92
C THR A 375 16.68 0.61 -1.53
N LEU A 376 16.20 1.37 -0.53
CA LEU A 376 15.87 0.84 0.79
C LEU A 376 14.72 -0.19 0.71
N CYS A 377 13.69 0.07 -0.09
CA CYS A 377 12.60 -0.88 -0.34
C CYS A 377 13.11 -2.19 -0.98
N MET A 378 14.01 -2.10 -1.98
CA MET A 378 14.62 -3.26 -2.62
C MET A 378 15.36 -4.13 -1.62
N ILE A 379 16.20 -3.53 -0.77
CA ILE A 379 16.97 -4.22 0.27
C ILE A 379 16.03 -4.93 1.25
N MET A 380 15.00 -4.25 1.73
CA MET A 380 14.02 -4.86 2.65
C MET A 380 13.26 -6.02 1.99
N THR A 381 12.93 -5.89 0.71
CA THR A 381 12.28 -6.95 -0.07
C THR A 381 13.20 -8.15 -0.26
N THR A 382 14.49 -7.93 -0.51
CA THR A 382 15.51 -8.98 -0.60
C THR A 382 15.59 -9.77 0.71
N ILE A 383 15.75 -9.08 1.84
CA ILE A 383 15.79 -9.72 3.16
C ILE A 383 14.54 -10.59 3.41
N LEU A 384 13.34 -10.06 3.09
CA LEU A 384 12.10 -10.81 3.25
C LEU A 384 12.00 -12.00 2.28
N LEU A 385 12.54 -11.87 1.06
CA LEU A 385 12.60 -12.94 0.07
C LEU A 385 13.49 -14.10 0.55
N GLY A 386 14.63 -13.80 1.18
CA GLY A 386 15.46 -14.81 1.86
C GLY A 386 14.69 -15.66 2.84
N TYR A 387 13.90 -15.02 3.70
CA TYR A 387 13.04 -15.71 4.66
C TYR A 387 11.91 -16.50 4.01
N PHE A 388 11.38 -16.02 2.89
CA PHE A 388 10.42 -16.79 2.10
C PHE A 388 11.05 -18.06 1.51
N MET A 389 12.29 -17.98 1.02
CA MET A 389 13.03 -19.16 0.53
C MET A 389 13.30 -20.18 1.65
N VAL A 390 13.59 -19.72 2.88
CA VAL A 390 13.68 -20.59 4.06
C VAL A 390 12.35 -21.33 4.30
N LEU A 391 11.22 -20.62 4.23
CA LEU A 391 9.89 -21.22 4.39
C LEU A 391 9.59 -22.27 3.30
N LYS A 392 10.10 -22.08 2.10
CA LYS A 392 9.99 -23.02 0.97
C LYS A 392 11.02 -24.15 0.99
N ARG A 393 11.87 -24.24 2.03
CA ARG A 393 12.92 -25.27 2.19
C ARG A 393 13.94 -25.31 1.04
N VAL A 394 14.24 -24.15 0.46
CA VAL A 394 15.33 -24.00 -0.52
C VAL A 394 16.68 -24.28 0.18
N PRO A 395 17.66 -24.94 -0.47
CA PRO A 395 18.95 -25.21 0.15
C PRO A 395 19.66 -23.92 0.58
N LEU A 396 20.23 -23.93 1.79
CA LEU A 396 20.84 -22.74 2.42
C LEU A 396 21.91 -22.09 1.54
N ILE A 397 22.70 -22.89 0.82
CA ILE A 397 23.74 -22.39 -0.10
C ILE A 397 23.14 -21.49 -1.19
N LEU A 398 21.99 -21.90 -1.75
CA LEU A 398 21.32 -21.10 -2.78
C LEU A 398 20.70 -19.83 -2.20
N ILE A 399 20.17 -19.89 -0.97
CA ILE A 399 19.65 -18.71 -0.26
C ILE A 399 20.79 -17.70 -0.05
N ILE A 400 21.92 -18.14 0.48
CA ILE A 400 23.09 -17.28 0.72
C ILE A 400 23.60 -16.70 -0.60
N LEU A 401 23.67 -17.49 -1.67
CA LEU A 401 24.09 -17.01 -2.99
C LEU A 401 23.16 -15.91 -3.52
N VAL A 402 21.85 -16.14 -3.46
CA VAL A 402 20.84 -15.18 -3.92
C VAL A 402 20.89 -13.89 -3.10
N GLU A 403 20.91 -14.00 -1.76
CA GLU A 403 21.03 -12.86 -0.86
C GLU A 403 22.31 -12.06 -1.11
N LEU A 404 23.46 -12.75 -1.22
CA LEU A 404 24.75 -12.10 -1.45
C LEU A 404 24.74 -11.31 -2.76
N VAL A 405 24.29 -11.92 -3.86
CA VAL A 405 24.28 -11.26 -5.18
C VAL A 405 23.38 -10.01 -5.17
N TYR A 406 22.16 -10.12 -4.65
CA TYR A 406 21.22 -8.99 -4.69
C TYR A 406 21.53 -7.91 -3.67
N LEU A 407 21.94 -8.27 -2.44
CA LEU A 407 22.38 -7.29 -1.46
C LEU A 407 23.64 -6.57 -1.92
N THR A 408 24.59 -7.22 -2.59
CA THR A 408 25.75 -6.51 -3.16
C THR A 408 25.31 -5.46 -4.18
N ILE A 409 24.45 -5.82 -5.14
CA ILE A 409 23.96 -4.87 -6.16
C ILE A 409 23.20 -3.70 -5.50
N GLU A 410 22.28 -4.00 -4.60
CA GLU A 410 21.40 -3.00 -3.97
C GLU A 410 22.15 -2.11 -2.99
N VAL A 411 23.08 -2.66 -2.21
CA VAL A 411 23.94 -1.86 -1.33
C VAL A 411 24.87 -0.98 -2.15
N SER A 412 25.38 -1.44 -3.30
CA SER A 412 26.13 -0.58 -4.22
C SER A 412 25.28 0.59 -4.74
N PHE A 413 24.01 0.36 -5.12
CA PHE A 413 23.09 1.44 -5.48
C PHE A 413 22.80 2.36 -4.30
N PHE A 414 22.61 1.82 -3.10
CA PHE A 414 22.36 2.60 -1.89
C PHE A 414 23.54 3.52 -1.57
N ILE A 415 24.77 3.00 -1.54
CA ILE A 415 25.99 3.79 -1.28
C ILE A 415 26.13 4.93 -2.30
N SER A 416 25.88 4.65 -3.58
CA SER A 416 25.92 5.67 -4.62
C SER A 416 24.85 6.76 -4.42
N ASN A 417 23.62 6.37 -4.06
CA ASN A 417 22.52 7.32 -3.83
C ASN A 417 22.68 8.13 -2.55
N VAL A 418 23.33 7.61 -1.51
CA VAL A 418 23.57 8.33 -0.24
C VAL A 418 24.41 9.59 -0.47
N GLN A 419 25.33 9.59 -1.45
CA GLN A 419 26.12 10.79 -1.78
C GLN A 419 25.24 11.96 -2.27
N LYS A 420 24.04 11.66 -2.79
CA LYS A 420 23.05 12.65 -3.26
C LYS A 420 22.07 13.07 -2.16
N PHE A 421 22.25 12.62 -0.92
CA PHE A 421 21.37 12.94 0.20
C PHE A 421 21.19 14.45 0.39
N SER A 422 22.28 15.21 0.31
CA SER A 422 22.30 16.68 0.43
C SER A 422 21.66 17.41 -0.76
N HIS A 423 21.52 16.74 -1.90
CA HIS A 423 21.01 17.31 -3.15
C HIS A 423 19.54 16.98 -3.42
N GLY A 424 18.81 16.49 -2.40
CA GLY A 424 17.37 16.20 -2.50
C GLY A 424 16.96 14.84 -1.94
N GLY A 425 17.90 13.88 -1.82
CA GLY A 425 17.65 12.52 -1.29
C GLY A 425 17.01 12.51 0.10
N TYR A 426 17.28 13.53 0.91
CA TYR A 426 16.68 13.68 2.24
C TYR A 426 15.14 13.78 2.21
N VAL A 427 14.54 14.32 1.16
CA VAL A 427 13.08 14.55 1.09
C VAL A 427 12.33 13.22 1.08
N THR A 428 12.78 12.26 0.29
CA THR A 428 12.11 10.96 0.16
C THR A 428 12.29 10.10 1.40
N VAL A 429 13.48 10.14 2.02
CA VAL A 429 13.74 9.47 3.30
C VAL A 429 12.93 10.11 4.44
N PHE A 430 12.77 11.44 4.43
CA PHE A 430 11.94 12.13 5.41
C PHE A 430 10.47 11.72 5.29
N ILE A 431 9.93 11.69 4.07
CA ILE A 431 8.56 11.20 3.81
C ILE A 431 8.41 9.74 4.25
N ALA A 432 9.32 8.86 3.84
CA ALA A 432 9.32 7.45 4.24
C ALA A 432 9.44 7.28 5.76
N GLY A 433 10.20 8.15 6.42
CA GLY A 433 10.38 8.19 7.87
C GLY A 433 9.10 8.57 8.61
N ILE A 434 8.37 9.58 8.15
CA ILE A 434 7.06 9.95 8.70
C ILE A 434 6.08 8.78 8.56
N LEU A 435 6.01 8.17 7.37
CA LEU A 435 5.13 7.03 7.11
C LEU A 435 5.50 5.82 7.96
N ALA A 436 6.80 5.52 8.12
CA ALA A 436 7.30 4.47 9.00
C ALA A 436 6.98 4.76 10.48
N ALA A 437 7.06 6.02 10.92
CA ALA A 437 6.72 6.43 12.28
C ALA A 437 5.23 6.21 12.56
N VAL A 438 4.34 6.60 11.64
CA VAL A 438 2.89 6.33 11.75
C VAL A 438 2.64 4.82 11.87
N MET A 439 3.29 4.01 11.03
CA MET A 439 3.13 2.56 11.08
C MET A 439 3.66 1.94 12.38
N THR A 440 4.80 2.43 12.86
CA THR A 440 5.46 1.95 14.08
C THR A 440 4.65 2.31 15.32
N VAL A 441 4.19 3.56 15.44
CA VAL A 441 3.33 4.01 16.54
C VAL A 441 2.04 3.20 16.57
N ASN A 442 1.39 3.00 15.42
CA ASN A 442 0.16 2.22 15.35
C ASN A 442 0.38 0.74 15.70
N TYR A 443 1.50 0.14 15.26
CA TYR A 443 1.86 -1.23 15.62
C TYR A 443 2.17 -1.37 17.12
N LEU A 444 3.05 -0.53 17.67
CA LEU A 444 3.46 -0.59 19.07
C LEU A 444 2.30 -0.25 20.01
N GLY A 445 1.50 0.78 19.70
CA GLY A 445 0.32 1.14 20.48
C GLY A 445 -0.71 0.01 20.54
N LYS A 446 -0.95 -0.69 19.42
CA LYS A 446 -1.79 -1.91 19.42
C LYS A 446 -1.15 -3.07 20.17
N LYS A 447 0.17 -3.26 20.06
CA LYS A 447 0.89 -4.32 20.78
C LYS A 447 0.77 -4.13 22.30
N ILE A 448 1.00 -2.90 22.79
CA ILE A 448 0.87 -2.54 24.21
C ILE A 448 -0.58 -2.80 24.68
N ARG A 449 -1.59 -2.32 23.93
CA ARG A 449 -3.01 -2.51 24.30
C ARG A 449 -3.54 -3.94 24.17
N ARG A 450 -2.91 -4.77 23.33
CA ARG A 450 -3.33 -6.17 23.07
C ARG A 450 -3.02 -7.09 24.24
N ASN A 451 -1.94 -6.84 24.97
CA ASN A 451 -1.54 -7.66 26.12
C ASN A 451 -2.56 -7.65 27.27
N TYR A 452 -3.59 -6.79 27.19
CA TYR A 452 -4.62 -6.59 28.22
C TYR A 452 -6.04 -6.74 27.64
N THR A 453 -6.25 -7.78 26.83
CA THR A 453 -7.59 -8.14 26.32
C THR A 453 -7.93 -9.54 26.79
N ASP A 454 -8.36 -9.64 28.04
CA ASP A 454 -8.80 -10.92 28.59
C ASP A 454 -10.10 -11.37 27.93
N LEU A 455 -10.10 -12.62 27.48
CA LEU A 455 -11.28 -13.29 26.94
C LEU A 455 -11.84 -14.21 28.01
N VAL A 456 -13.10 -14.01 28.36
CA VAL A 456 -13.83 -14.84 29.32
C VAL A 456 -14.89 -15.66 28.60
N ASN A 457 -15.32 -16.79 29.18
CA ASN A 457 -16.41 -17.56 28.60
C ASN A 457 -17.75 -16.95 29.00
N ILE A 458 -18.69 -16.87 28.06
CA ILE A 458 -20.05 -16.37 28.31
C ILE A 458 -20.77 -17.22 29.35
N VAL A 459 -20.51 -18.54 29.33
CA VAL A 459 -21.12 -19.53 30.24
C VAL A 459 -20.82 -19.21 31.70
N ASP A 460 -19.61 -18.72 32.00
CA ASP A 460 -19.18 -18.40 33.37
C ASP A 460 -20.01 -17.25 33.99
N TYR A 461 -20.70 -16.46 33.15
CA TYR A 461 -21.53 -15.31 33.56
C TYR A 461 -23.03 -15.53 33.31
N GLN A 462 -23.44 -16.71 32.84
CA GLN A 462 -24.82 -16.93 32.41
C GLN A 462 -25.84 -16.77 33.54
N GLU A 463 -25.50 -17.23 34.75
CA GLU A 463 -26.36 -17.14 35.93
C GLU A 463 -26.53 -15.67 36.34
N ILE A 464 -25.41 -14.96 36.50
CA ILE A 464 -25.39 -13.52 36.86
C ILE A 464 -26.21 -12.68 35.86
N LEU A 465 -26.05 -12.92 34.55
CA LEU A 465 -26.79 -12.18 33.52
C LEU A 465 -28.28 -12.53 33.53
N THR A 466 -28.64 -13.78 33.82
CA THR A 466 -30.03 -14.21 33.94
C THR A 466 -30.68 -13.56 35.15
N ASP A 467 -30.02 -13.61 36.31
CA ASP A 467 -30.48 -12.98 37.55
C ASP A 467 -30.65 -11.47 37.36
N LEU A 468 -29.67 -10.81 36.75
CA LEU A 468 -29.72 -9.36 36.47
C LEU A 468 -30.87 -8.97 35.54
N SER A 469 -31.24 -9.82 34.57
CA SER A 469 -32.39 -9.56 33.69
C SER A 469 -33.72 -9.58 34.46
N GLN A 470 -33.83 -10.46 35.45
CA GLN A 470 -35.04 -10.70 36.24
C GLN A 470 -35.13 -9.79 37.48
N ASP A 471 -34.02 -9.17 37.89
CA ASP A 471 -33.96 -8.32 39.07
C ASP A 471 -34.80 -7.03 38.92
N GLN A 472 -36.00 -7.06 39.49
CA GLN A 472 -36.93 -5.92 39.46
C GLN A 472 -36.51 -4.78 40.41
N SER A 473 -35.55 -5.00 41.31
CA SER A 473 -35.03 -3.94 42.18
C SER A 473 -34.19 -2.91 41.41
N MET A 474 -33.67 -3.30 40.25
CA MET A 474 -32.88 -2.45 39.36
C MET A 474 -33.74 -1.84 38.25
N PRO A 475 -33.59 -0.52 37.95
CA PRO A 475 -34.27 0.09 36.83
C PRO A 475 -33.82 -0.56 35.52
N LYS A 476 -34.77 -0.88 34.64
CA LYS A 476 -34.48 -1.43 33.31
C LYS A 476 -33.68 -0.41 32.50
N TYR A 477 -32.53 -0.83 31.99
CA TYR A 477 -31.67 0.01 31.19
C TYR A 477 -32.14 0.08 29.72
N VAL A 478 -32.41 -1.07 29.10
CA VAL A 478 -32.88 -1.20 27.71
C VAL A 478 -33.54 -2.58 27.52
N THR A 479 -34.33 -2.79 26.48
CA THR A 479 -34.83 -4.12 26.10
C THR A 479 -33.72 -4.97 25.48
N ASN A 480 -33.00 -4.45 24.48
CA ASN A 480 -31.94 -5.17 23.77
C ASN A 480 -30.59 -4.47 23.94
N LEU A 481 -29.73 -5.03 24.78
CA LEU A 481 -28.39 -4.48 25.04
C LEU A 481 -27.36 -5.18 24.16
N VAL A 482 -26.73 -4.44 23.25
CA VAL A 482 -25.83 -5.00 22.24
C VAL A 482 -24.38 -4.62 22.51
N TYR A 483 -23.52 -5.62 22.68
CA TYR A 483 -22.07 -5.47 22.78
C TYR A 483 -21.37 -6.04 21.55
N LEU A 484 -20.53 -5.24 20.92
CA LEU A 484 -19.63 -5.70 19.87
C LEU A 484 -18.41 -6.40 20.48
N THR A 485 -18.00 -7.52 19.90
CA THR A 485 -16.83 -8.27 20.37
C THR A 485 -15.94 -8.75 19.23
N ASN A 486 -14.63 -8.72 19.49
CA ASN A 486 -13.61 -9.24 18.57
C ASN A 486 -13.22 -10.70 18.84
N ALA A 487 -13.91 -11.39 19.76
CA ALA A 487 -13.62 -12.77 20.11
C ALA A 487 -14.05 -13.74 18.98
N TYR A 488 -13.10 -14.48 18.40
CA TYR A 488 -13.38 -15.44 17.32
C TYR A 488 -14.12 -16.70 17.80
N SER A 489 -14.00 -17.07 19.07
CA SER A 489 -14.71 -18.22 19.64
C SER A 489 -16.13 -17.80 20.01
N PRO A 490 -17.18 -18.50 19.56
CA PRO A 490 -18.57 -18.16 19.90
C PRO A 490 -18.83 -18.14 21.41
N SER A 491 -18.14 -19.03 22.15
CA SER A 491 -18.25 -19.14 23.61
C SER A 491 -17.54 -18.04 24.39
N LYS A 492 -16.76 -17.16 23.74
CA LYS A 492 -15.92 -16.16 24.41
C LYS A 492 -16.32 -14.74 24.06
N VAL A 493 -16.12 -13.86 25.02
CA VAL A 493 -16.32 -12.40 24.93
C VAL A 493 -15.18 -11.69 25.65
N GLU A 494 -14.96 -10.42 25.31
CA GLU A 494 -13.95 -9.60 26.00
C GLU A 494 -14.42 -9.27 27.42
N TYR A 495 -13.56 -9.45 28.43
CA TYR A 495 -13.87 -9.19 29.84
C TYR A 495 -14.48 -7.80 30.08
N LYS A 496 -14.01 -6.79 29.33
CA LYS A 496 -14.54 -5.41 29.39
C LYS A 496 -16.07 -5.34 29.20
N ALA A 497 -16.66 -6.21 28.38
CA ALA A 497 -18.10 -6.28 28.19
C ALA A 497 -18.81 -6.75 29.47
N MET A 498 -18.32 -7.84 30.09
CA MET A 498 -18.84 -8.30 31.38
C MET A 498 -18.67 -7.25 32.48
N PHE A 499 -17.48 -6.64 32.57
CA PHE A 499 -17.20 -5.59 33.54
C PHE A 499 -18.12 -4.37 33.38
N SER A 500 -18.42 -3.97 32.13
CA SER A 500 -19.38 -2.90 31.83
C SER A 500 -20.80 -3.24 32.29
N ILE A 501 -21.22 -4.51 32.15
CA ILE A 501 -22.54 -4.96 32.57
C ILE A 501 -22.66 -5.06 34.10
N ILE A 502 -21.59 -5.49 34.80
CA ILE A 502 -21.66 -5.90 36.21
C ILE A 502 -21.06 -4.87 37.18
N ASN A 503 -19.82 -4.41 36.95
CA ASN A 503 -18.99 -3.80 38.01
C ASN A 503 -19.17 -2.29 38.21
N ARG A 504 -19.86 -1.57 37.31
CA ARG A 504 -20.10 -0.12 37.47
C ARG A 504 -21.50 0.15 38.00
N ARG A 505 -22.41 0.51 37.10
CA ARG A 505 -23.85 0.49 37.34
C ARG A 505 -24.38 -0.73 36.61
N PRO A 506 -24.87 -1.75 37.32
CA PRO A 506 -25.37 -2.96 36.68
C PRO A 506 -26.40 -2.61 35.60
N LYS A 507 -26.21 -3.14 34.39
CA LYS A 507 -27.07 -2.85 33.24
C LYS A 507 -28.09 -3.95 33.06
N ARG A 508 -29.25 -3.78 33.68
CA ARG A 508 -30.39 -4.67 33.49
C ARG A 508 -30.98 -4.53 32.09
N ALA A 509 -31.00 -5.62 31.32
CA ALA A 509 -31.67 -5.70 30.03
C ALA A 509 -32.49 -6.98 29.93
N ASP A 510 -33.52 -7.00 29.07
CA ASP A 510 -34.28 -8.23 28.82
C ASP A 510 -33.43 -9.23 28.02
N ASN A 511 -32.71 -8.73 27.00
CA ASN A 511 -31.85 -9.54 26.13
C ASN A 511 -30.44 -8.95 26.04
N TYR A 512 -29.45 -9.81 26.23
CA TYR A 512 -28.03 -9.48 26.08
C TYR A 512 -27.51 -10.05 24.76
N TRP A 513 -27.10 -9.16 23.85
CA TRP A 513 -26.60 -9.51 22.53
C TRP A 513 -25.10 -9.28 22.44
N PHE A 514 -24.35 -10.32 22.10
CA PHE A 514 -22.95 -10.23 21.72
C PHE A 514 -22.85 -10.37 20.21
N VAL A 515 -22.25 -9.40 19.53
CA VAL A 515 -22.19 -9.35 18.07
C VAL A 515 -20.76 -9.36 17.61
N HIS A 516 -20.44 -10.26 16.69
CA HIS A 516 -19.14 -10.36 16.07
C HIS A 516 -19.26 -10.38 14.55
N VAL A 517 -18.28 -9.76 13.90
CA VAL A 517 -18.29 -9.55 12.45
C VAL A 517 -17.06 -10.21 11.84
N ASN A 518 -17.29 -11.35 11.19
CA ASN A 518 -16.31 -12.03 10.36
C ASN A 518 -16.38 -11.49 8.93
N VAL A 519 -15.32 -10.80 8.50
CA VAL A 519 -15.18 -10.40 7.09
C VAL A 519 -14.58 -11.55 6.30
N VAL A 520 -15.33 -12.10 5.35
CA VAL A 520 -14.91 -13.23 4.52
C VAL A 520 -14.40 -12.78 3.14
N ASP A 521 -13.65 -13.67 2.46
CA ASP A 521 -13.08 -13.40 1.13
C ASP A 521 -14.12 -13.37 -0.01
N GLU A 522 -15.33 -13.88 0.23
CA GLU A 522 -16.42 -13.81 -0.74
C GLU A 522 -16.98 -12.38 -0.80
N PRO A 523 -17.11 -11.72 -1.96
CA PRO A 523 -17.36 -10.27 -2.03
C PRO A 523 -18.69 -9.82 -1.45
N TYR A 524 -19.77 -10.55 -1.72
CA TYR A 524 -21.15 -10.16 -1.36
C TYR A 524 -21.81 -11.13 -0.37
N LYS A 525 -21.03 -11.96 0.33
CA LYS A 525 -21.62 -12.89 1.30
C LYS A 525 -22.36 -12.11 2.39
N LEU A 526 -23.59 -12.50 2.66
CA LEU A 526 -24.40 -12.01 3.77
C LEU A 526 -24.98 -13.25 4.43
N ALA A 527 -24.27 -13.75 5.43
CA ALA A 527 -24.72 -14.87 6.24
C ALA A 527 -24.52 -14.52 7.71
N TYR A 528 -25.28 -15.16 8.59
CA TYR A 528 -25.10 -15.02 10.04
C TYR A 528 -25.31 -16.37 10.72
N LYS A 529 -24.81 -16.48 11.94
CA LYS A 529 -25.05 -17.62 12.82
C LYS A 529 -25.40 -17.10 14.21
N VAL A 530 -26.39 -17.71 14.85
CA VAL A 530 -26.82 -17.36 16.21
C VAL A 530 -26.52 -18.53 17.14
N VAL A 531 -26.01 -18.22 18.33
CA VAL A 531 -25.85 -19.16 19.44
C VAL A 531 -26.52 -18.56 20.66
N LYS A 532 -27.33 -19.34 21.37
CA LYS A 532 -28.05 -18.92 22.57
C LYS A 532 -27.44 -19.57 23.80
N TYR A 533 -27.44 -18.84 24.91
CA TYR A 533 -26.91 -19.26 26.21
C TYR A 533 -27.95 -19.03 27.31
N GLY A 534 -27.81 -19.76 28.43
CA GLY A 534 -28.71 -19.68 29.58
C GLY A 534 -30.04 -20.43 29.39
N ALA A 535 -30.73 -20.70 30.51
CA ALA A 535 -31.99 -21.45 30.53
C ALA A 535 -33.15 -20.69 29.86
N HIS A 536 -33.14 -19.35 29.96
CA HIS A 536 -34.16 -18.48 29.37
C HIS A 536 -33.82 -18.01 27.95
N GLN A 537 -32.70 -18.46 27.38
CA GLN A 537 -32.24 -18.09 26.02
C GLN A 537 -32.15 -16.57 25.75
N ASN A 538 -32.06 -15.75 26.80
CA ASN A 538 -31.99 -14.28 26.74
C ASN A 538 -30.56 -13.75 26.51
N ILE A 539 -29.57 -14.64 26.45
CA ILE A 539 -28.17 -14.32 26.16
C ILE A 539 -27.84 -14.87 24.78
N LEU A 540 -27.59 -13.97 23.83
CA LEU A 540 -27.45 -14.30 22.41
C LEU A 540 -26.10 -13.87 21.88
N ARG A 541 -25.51 -14.73 21.04
CA ARG A 541 -24.31 -14.43 20.27
C ARG A 541 -24.62 -14.52 18.78
N VAL A 542 -24.45 -13.41 18.06
CA VAL A 542 -24.60 -13.34 16.60
C VAL A 542 -23.24 -13.16 15.95
N ASP A 543 -22.86 -14.11 15.10
CA ASP A 543 -21.67 -14.03 14.26
C ASP A 543 -22.10 -13.74 12.81
N PHE A 544 -21.83 -12.53 12.32
CA PHE A 544 -22.05 -12.15 10.93
C PHE A 544 -20.86 -12.58 10.07
N TYR A 545 -21.12 -13.20 8.92
CA TYR A 545 -20.15 -13.52 7.88
C TYR A 545 -20.40 -12.62 6.67
N LEU A 546 -19.79 -11.44 6.71
CA LEU A 546 -19.97 -10.39 5.72
C LEU A 546 -18.86 -10.44 4.67
N GLY A 547 -19.23 -10.33 3.41
CA GLY A 547 -18.27 -10.19 2.33
C GLY A 547 -17.52 -8.87 2.41
N PHE A 548 -16.26 -8.85 1.95
CA PHE A 548 -15.40 -7.66 2.05
C PHE A 548 -15.91 -6.41 1.33
N ARG A 549 -16.92 -6.53 0.44
CA ARG A 549 -17.58 -5.37 -0.19
C ARG A 549 -18.83 -4.89 0.51
N ASN A 550 -19.40 -5.70 1.40
CA ASN A 550 -20.58 -5.30 2.13
C ASN A 550 -20.17 -4.31 3.21
N GLU A 551 -20.77 -3.12 3.20
CA GLU A 551 -20.65 -2.20 4.32
C GLU A 551 -21.19 -2.91 5.58
N GLN A 552 -20.49 -2.77 6.68
CA GLN A 552 -20.85 -3.39 7.96
C GLN A 552 -22.02 -2.62 8.59
N ARG A 553 -23.18 -2.56 7.96
CA ARG A 553 -24.38 -1.86 8.47
C ARG A 553 -25.06 -2.67 9.56
N ILE A 554 -24.36 -2.83 10.70
CA ILE A 554 -24.77 -3.75 11.76
C ILE A 554 -26.17 -3.41 12.28
N ASN A 555 -26.54 -2.13 12.35
CA ASN A 555 -27.88 -1.75 12.80
C ASN A 555 -28.99 -2.33 11.90
N VAL A 556 -28.81 -2.29 10.58
CA VAL A 556 -29.77 -2.85 9.62
C VAL A 556 -29.79 -4.37 9.66
N LEU A 557 -28.60 -4.98 9.72
CA LEU A 557 -28.45 -6.44 9.74
C LEU A 557 -29.02 -7.04 11.03
N MET A 558 -28.81 -6.40 12.18
CA MET A 558 -29.39 -6.83 13.46
C MET A 558 -30.91 -6.76 13.43
N LYS A 559 -31.51 -5.70 12.87
CA LYS A 559 -32.97 -5.63 12.69
C LYS A 559 -33.51 -6.80 11.88
N GLN A 560 -32.80 -7.21 10.81
CA GLN A 560 -33.18 -8.39 10.02
C GLN A 560 -33.12 -9.68 10.83
N VAL A 561 -31.99 -9.92 11.53
CA VAL A 561 -31.80 -11.11 12.37
C VAL A 561 -32.89 -11.21 13.45
N VAL A 562 -33.18 -10.09 14.11
CA VAL A 562 -34.18 -10.01 15.16
C VAL A 562 -35.58 -10.29 14.60
N THR A 563 -35.95 -9.71 13.46
CA THR A 563 -37.25 -9.92 12.81
C THR A 563 -37.43 -11.39 12.41
N GLU A 564 -36.38 -12.03 11.90
CA GLU A 564 -36.42 -13.45 11.53
C GLU A 564 -36.61 -14.36 12.76
N LEU A 565 -35.87 -14.10 13.84
CA LEU A 565 -35.97 -14.88 15.08
C LEU A 565 -37.33 -14.70 15.77
N MET A 566 -37.95 -13.51 15.67
CA MET A 566 -39.34 -13.31 16.11
C MET A 566 -40.32 -14.15 15.31
N HIS A 567 -40.23 -14.13 13.97
CA HIS A 567 -41.13 -14.90 13.10
C HIS A 567 -41.03 -16.41 13.32
N GLN A 568 -39.84 -16.90 13.70
CA GLN A 568 -39.61 -18.31 14.03
C GLN A 568 -40.09 -18.68 15.45
N GLY A 569 -40.57 -17.72 16.24
CA GLY A 569 -40.98 -17.94 17.64
C GLY A 569 -39.81 -18.24 18.57
N GLU A 570 -38.59 -17.91 18.13
CA GLU A 570 -37.34 -18.28 18.78
C GLU A 570 -36.93 -17.30 19.88
N ILE A 571 -37.43 -16.06 19.84
CA ILE A 571 -37.18 -15.00 20.82
C ILE A 571 -38.42 -14.10 20.91
N ASP A 572 -38.78 -13.72 22.12
CA ASP A 572 -39.72 -12.63 22.36
C ASP A 572 -38.95 -11.33 22.67
N ILE A 573 -38.92 -10.43 21.69
CA ILE A 573 -38.31 -9.09 21.81
C ILE A 573 -39.35 -7.96 21.85
N THR A 574 -40.62 -8.31 22.13
CA THR A 574 -41.69 -7.32 22.26
C THR A 574 -41.42 -6.39 23.44
N THR A 575 -41.86 -5.14 23.29
CA THR A 575 -41.63 -4.07 24.25
C THR A 575 -42.39 -4.38 25.56
N ARG A 576 -41.69 -4.79 26.62
CA ARG A 576 -42.27 -5.03 27.96
C ARG A 576 -42.64 -3.77 28.75
N TYR A 577 -42.62 -2.60 28.10
CA TYR A 577 -43.03 -1.36 28.76
C TYR A 577 -44.56 -1.32 28.86
N GLU A 578 -45.05 -1.13 30.08
CA GLU A 578 -46.47 -1.19 30.43
C GLU A 578 -47.34 -0.23 29.60
N SER A 579 -46.78 0.91 29.18
CA SER A 579 -47.42 1.91 28.32
C SER A 579 -47.44 1.55 26.83
N LEU A 580 -46.52 0.71 26.37
CA LEU A 580 -46.32 0.39 24.95
C LEU A 580 -46.74 -1.03 24.60
N HIS A 581 -47.13 -1.85 25.58
CA HIS A 581 -47.60 -3.24 25.38
C HIS A 581 -48.82 -3.37 24.43
N LYS A 582 -49.56 -2.27 24.17
CA LYS A 582 -50.68 -2.23 23.23
C LYS A 582 -50.25 -2.02 21.77
N ILE A 583 -49.02 -1.58 21.55
CA ILE A 583 -48.43 -1.36 20.24
C ILE A 583 -47.41 -2.48 20.11
N ASP A 584 -47.54 -3.35 19.11
CA ASP A 584 -46.65 -4.49 18.86
C ASP A 584 -45.27 -4.00 18.34
N ALA A 585 -44.65 -3.12 19.12
CA ALA A 585 -43.43 -2.42 18.80
C ALA A 585 -42.22 -3.25 19.23
N ILE A 586 -41.24 -3.31 18.35
CA ILE A 586 -39.92 -3.87 18.62
C ILE A 586 -39.26 -3.08 19.75
N GLY A 587 -38.75 -3.79 20.78
CA GLY A 587 -38.07 -3.17 21.90
C GLY A 587 -36.86 -2.31 21.49
N ASP A 588 -36.52 -1.33 22.32
CA ASP A 588 -35.37 -0.45 22.12
C ASP A 588 -34.04 -1.22 22.05
N PHE A 589 -33.13 -0.74 21.20
CA PHE A 589 -31.78 -1.27 21.01
C PHE A 589 -30.76 -0.22 21.44
N GLU A 590 -29.85 -0.61 22.33
CA GLU A 590 -28.72 0.22 22.71
C GLU A 590 -27.42 -0.55 22.42
N TYR A 591 -26.58 0.01 21.56
CA TYR A 591 -25.27 -0.52 21.22
C TYR A 591 -24.21 0.10 22.14
N ILE A 592 -23.59 -0.72 23.00
CA ILE A 592 -22.50 -0.28 23.87
C ILE A 592 -21.16 -0.52 23.19
N LEU A 593 -20.46 0.56 22.86
CA LEU A 593 -19.13 0.51 22.30
C LEU A 593 -18.10 0.84 23.38
N ILE A 594 -17.32 -0.17 23.79
CA ILE A 594 -16.33 0.00 24.84
C ILE A 594 -14.97 0.36 24.24
N GLU A 595 -14.63 1.64 24.37
CA GLU A 595 -13.29 2.14 24.06
C GLU A 595 -12.38 2.00 25.28
N LYS A 596 -11.20 1.38 25.08
CA LYS A 596 -10.18 1.35 26.13
C LYS A 596 -9.46 2.70 26.16
N GLU A 597 -9.50 3.40 27.29
CA GLU A 597 -8.67 4.59 27.57
C GLU A 597 -7.62 4.23 28.59
N LEU A 598 -6.44 4.83 28.53
CA LEU A 598 -5.42 4.61 29.54
C LEU A 598 -5.90 5.17 30.89
N SER A 599 -5.86 4.39 31.97
CA SER A 599 -6.12 4.94 33.32
C SER A 599 -5.00 5.89 33.74
N TYR A 600 -5.33 6.86 34.59
CA TYR A 600 -4.35 7.69 35.30
C TYR A 600 -3.55 6.90 36.34
N ASP A 601 -4.09 5.77 36.80
CA ASP A 601 -3.46 4.86 37.75
C ASP A 601 -2.39 3.97 37.09
N ASN A 602 -1.79 4.43 36.00
CA ASN A 602 -0.73 3.73 35.29
C ASN A 602 0.63 4.38 35.50
N ASP A 603 1.59 3.61 36.01
CA ASP A 603 3.00 3.98 35.97
C ASP A 603 3.69 3.32 34.76
N LEU A 604 3.62 4.01 33.61
CA LEU A 604 4.25 3.55 32.38
C LEU A 604 5.65 4.15 32.20
N PRO A 605 6.61 3.37 31.69
CA PRO A 605 7.86 3.90 31.21
C PRO A 605 7.62 5.04 30.20
N MET A 606 8.41 6.12 30.30
CA MET A 606 8.24 7.34 29.47
C MET A 606 8.12 7.04 27.97
N LYS A 607 8.85 6.03 27.46
CA LYS A 607 8.80 5.60 26.06
C LYS A 607 7.42 5.06 25.66
N GLU A 608 6.78 4.26 26.52
CA GLU A 608 5.46 3.68 26.24
C GLU A 608 4.37 4.75 26.30
N LYS A 609 4.48 5.68 27.26
CA LYS A 609 3.58 6.84 27.36
C LYS A 609 3.58 7.67 26.08
N ILE A 610 4.76 8.04 25.57
CA ILE A 610 4.89 8.80 24.30
C ILE A 610 4.24 8.03 23.14
N ILE A 611 4.47 6.72 23.03
CA ILE A 611 3.89 5.90 21.97
C ILE A 611 2.35 5.89 22.08
N LEU A 612 1.81 5.77 23.28
CA LEU A 612 0.36 5.73 23.51
C LEU A 612 -0.31 7.08 23.25
N ASP A 613 0.32 8.18 23.66
CA ASP A 613 -0.16 9.54 23.39
C ASP A 613 -0.22 9.80 21.87
N LEU A 614 0.84 9.43 21.14
CA LEU A 614 0.88 9.50 19.67
C LEU A 614 -0.14 8.57 19.02
N TYR A 615 -0.33 7.36 19.57
CA TYR A 615 -1.33 6.41 19.10
C TYR A 615 -2.75 6.97 19.23
N ASP A 616 -3.07 7.58 20.37
CA ASP A 616 -4.38 8.19 20.62
C ASP A 616 -4.60 9.43 19.75
N PHE A 617 -3.55 10.21 19.47
CA PHE A 617 -3.60 11.26 18.45
C PHE A 617 -3.94 10.71 17.06
N LEU A 618 -3.26 9.64 16.62
CA LEU A 618 -3.58 8.98 15.34
C LEU A 618 -5.01 8.41 15.33
N LYS A 619 -5.51 7.90 16.46
CA LYS A 619 -6.88 7.39 16.59
C LYS A 619 -7.91 8.50 16.37
N LYS A 620 -7.67 9.74 16.80
CA LYS A 620 -8.58 10.89 16.56
C LYS A 620 -8.74 11.22 15.08
N ILE A 621 -7.70 10.98 14.27
CA ILE A 621 -7.72 11.18 12.80
C ILE A 621 -8.33 9.97 12.07
N SER A 622 -8.36 8.81 12.72
CA SER A 622 -8.88 7.55 12.18
C SER A 622 -10.41 7.51 12.14
N LEU A 623 -10.98 6.58 11.38
CA LEU A 623 -12.42 6.34 11.35
C LEU A 623 -12.87 5.81 12.72
N SER A 624 -13.84 6.49 13.36
CA SER A 624 -14.42 6.02 14.63
C SER A 624 -15.05 4.63 14.47
N GLU A 625 -15.01 3.82 15.52
CA GLU A 625 -15.53 2.45 15.46
C GLU A 625 -17.04 2.43 15.15
N GLU A 626 -17.81 3.38 15.71
CA GLU A 626 -19.22 3.61 15.40
C GLU A 626 -19.47 3.75 13.88
N LYS A 627 -18.70 4.62 13.21
CA LYS A 627 -18.81 4.84 11.76
C LYS A 627 -18.30 3.65 10.95
N ALA A 628 -17.37 2.87 11.49
CA ALA A 628 -16.87 1.66 10.84
C ALA A 628 -17.92 0.53 10.85
N PHE A 629 -18.69 0.40 11.94
CA PHE A 629 -19.78 -0.56 12.10
C PHE A 629 -21.15 -0.05 11.64
N GLY A 630 -21.20 1.10 10.96
CA GLY A 630 -22.43 1.66 10.38
C GLY A 630 -23.59 1.75 11.38
N LEU A 631 -23.28 2.09 12.64
CA LEU A 631 -24.28 2.24 13.70
C LEU A 631 -24.87 3.66 13.65
N ASP A 632 -26.15 3.79 14.01
CA ASP A 632 -26.81 5.09 14.09
C ASP A 632 -26.46 5.76 15.42
N SER A 633 -26.06 7.03 15.37
CA SER A 633 -25.57 7.77 16.55
C SER A 633 -26.59 7.90 17.69
N SER A 634 -27.88 7.77 17.40
CA SER A 634 -28.95 7.84 18.40
C SER A 634 -29.11 6.56 19.23
N ALA A 635 -28.53 5.44 18.79
CA ALA A 635 -28.66 4.14 19.44
C ALA A 635 -27.32 3.61 19.98
N VAL A 636 -26.27 4.45 19.99
CA VAL A 636 -24.91 4.06 20.38
C VAL A 636 -24.47 4.83 21.61
N LYS A 637 -24.02 4.09 22.62
CA LYS A 637 -23.35 4.67 23.78
C LYS A 637 -21.91 4.21 23.83
N VAL A 638 -21.01 5.19 23.78
CA VAL A 638 -19.57 4.96 23.92
C VAL A 638 -19.20 4.96 25.39
N GLU A 639 -18.71 3.84 25.91
CA GLU A 639 -18.19 3.72 27.26
C GLU A 639 -16.67 3.66 27.26
N ARG A 640 -16.06 4.33 28.22
CA ARG A 640 -14.62 4.34 28.43
C ARG A 640 -14.26 3.33 29.51
N PHE A 641 -13.52 2.29 29.10
CA PHE A 641 -12.97 1.28 29.99
C PHE A 641 -11.53 1.66 30.34
N PRO A 642 -11.22 1.91 31.63
CA PRO A 642 -9.86 2.25 32.05
C PRO A 642 -8.98 1.02 31.89
N LEU A 643 -7.97 1.15 31.02
CA LEU A 643 -6.94 0.16 30.83
C LEU A 643 -5.85 0.42 31.86
N ILE A 644 -5.74 -0.46 32.86
CA ILE A 644 -4.63 -0.48 33.80
C ILE A 644 -3.61 -1.52 33.30
N ILE A 645 -2.46 -1.03 32.89
CA ILE A 645 -1.32 -1.78 32.32
C ILE A 645 -0.31 -2.08 33.44
N ASN A 646 0.06 -1.05 34.22
CA ASN A 646 0.96 -1.11 35.37
C ASN A 646 0.32 -0.27 36.50
N PRO A 647 -0.32 -0.87 37.51
CA PRO A 647 -0.92 -0.10 38.58
C PRO A 647 0.14 0.72 39.32
N VAL A 648 -0.20 1.96 39.68
CA VAL A 648 0.62 2.79 40.56
C VAL A 648 0.80 2.07 41.90
N GLU A 649 2.03 2.00 42.42
CA GLU A 649 2.30 1.43 43.74
C GLU A 649 1.53 2.19 44.83
N ASP A 650 1.09 1.48 45.87
CA ASP A 650 0.30 2.06 46.95
C ASP A 650 0.98 3.31 47.52
N LEU A 651 0.35 4.46 47.31
CA LEU A 651 0.86 5.73 47.80
C LEU A 651 0.81 5.71 49.34
N PRO A 652 1.89 6.12 50.04
CA PRO A 652 1.92 6.16 51.50
C PRO A 652 1.02 7.29 52.03
N LEU A 653 -0.30 7.09 51.97
CA LEU A 653 -1.31 8.01 52.45
C LEU A 653 -1.54 7.76 53.93
N LYS A 654 -0.94 8.60 54.78
CA LYS A 654 -1.18 8.55 56.22
C LYS A 654 -2.40 9.41 56.57
N ARG A 655 -3.44 8.79 57.12
CA ARG A 655 -4.57 9.52 57.72
C ARG A 655 -4.04 10.34 58.90
N LEU A 656 -4.20 11.65 58.84
CA LEU A 656 -4.00 12.51 60.01
C LEU A 656 -5.19 12.28 60.94
N GLU A 657 -4.90 11.91 62.20
CA GLU A 657 -5.90 11.80 63.26
C GLU A 657 -6.29 13.18 63.80
#